data_AF-G3RA77-F1
#
_entry.id   AF-G3RA77-F1
#
_cell.length_a   1.000
_cell.length_b   1.000
_cell.length_c   1.000
_cell.angle_alpha   90.00
_cell.angle_beta   90.00
_cell.angle_gamma   90.00
#
_symmetry.space_group_name_H-M   'P 1'
#
loop_
_entity.id
_entity.type
_entity.pdbx_description
1 polymer ?
#
loop_
_entity_poly.entity_id
_entity_poly.type
_entity_poly.pdbx_seq_one_letter_code
_entity_poly.pdbx_strand_id
1 'polypeptide(L)'
;MAHLLGSQACMESLRTDLTDLQGAIVDVFSRAGPVRFPSWKFPDRMACDLDMVALLEHYDHVPGDPEFTQLSHAVLLELVIDRLLLLLQSCMSYLENLGSEQMMPPAQAAGPCMSVGLTVRRFWDSLLRLGTLHQQPLPQKGANQRETPTTKGEPARSPEYLTAKFIKPSSPVLGLPQTCQEPESIPVRASLQFPATTSRNTRSVHSQTIETALVPCDACASVQGSLQKVGKVVISLCQSQNLPSSLGQFQQLVQDSMGLRPLPAATVGRWAAEQRKDLTRLCKHVEALRAQLEEAEGQKDGLRKQAGKLEQALKQEQGARRRQAEEDEQCLSEWEHDKQQLLTETSDLKTKMATLERELKQQRESTQAVEAKAQQLQEEGERRAAAERQVQQLEEQVQQLEAQVQLLVGRLEGAGQQICWASTELDKEKARVDSMVRHQESLQAKQRALLKQLDSLDQECEELRGSLDEAEAQRARVEEQLQSEREQGQCQLRAQQELLQSLQREKQGLEQATTDLRLTILELEREVVELKERERLLVAFPDLHRPTETQIHGGRSSSVESQITCPTDSGNVTDHMERQVQANDIRIRVLQEENGRLQSMLSKIREVAQQGGLKLIPQDRLWSPSSKGTQGATPPVQAQSTSPGPLGRQHLPSSRTGRTLLGQPCTSPPRQSCASPSRQPCSQPSKSLLEGVTHLDTCTQNPIKVLVRLRKRLSPGRGQASSAHQPQERPM
;
A
#
# COMPACT_ATOMS: atom_id res chain seq x y z
N MET A 1 10.63 -41.08 7.24
CA MET A 1 11.76 -42.04 7.22
C MET A 1 12.99 -41.42 6.57
N ALA A 2 13.15 -41.43 5.24
CA ALA A 2 14.41 -41.05 4.57
C ALA A 2 15.02 -39.68 4.97
N HIS A 3 14.19 -38.67 5.26
CA HIS A 3 14.63 -37.31 5.61
C HIS A 3 15.40 -37.18 6.94
N LEU A 4 15.54 -38.25 7.73
CA LEU A 4 16.33 -38.25 8.98
C LEU A 4 17.75 -38.83 8.81
N LEU A 5 18.07 -39.39 7.63
CA LEU A 5 19.39 -39.98 7.38
C LEU A 5 20.47 -38.89 7.27
N GLY A 6 21.37 -38.84 8.26
CA GLY A 6 22.43 -37.84 8.38
C GLY A 6 22.04 -36.58 9.17
N SER A 7 20.89 -36.59 9.85
CA SER A 7 20.51 -35.54 10.80
C SER A 7 21.51 -35.46 11.96
N GLN A 8 22.11 -34.29 12.18
CA GLN A 8 23.08 -34.05 13.24
C GLN A 8 22.55 -34.49 14.61
N ALA A 9 21.37 -34.03 15.02
CA ALA A 9 20.76 -34.37 16.31
C ALA A 9 20.46 -35.88 16.46
N CYS A 10 20.22 -36.60 15.36
CA CYS A 10 20.06 -38.06 15.41
C CYS A 10 21.41 -38.77 15.59
N MET A 11 22.47 -38.27 14.98
CA MET A 11 23.83 -38.79 15.16
C MET A 11 24.35 -38.48 16.58
N GLU A 12 24.12 -37.28 17.11
CA GLU A 12 24.45 -36.90 18.49
C GLU A 12 23.73 -37.80 19.53
N SER A 13 22.44 -38.10 19.32
CA SER A 13 21.71 -39.09 20.13
C SER A 13 22.40 -40.45 20.08
N LEU A 14 22.67 -40.99 18.89
CA LEU A 14 23.28 -42.32 18.73
C LEU A 14 24.70 -42.40 19.32
N ARG A 15 25.46 -41.31 19.31
CA ARG A 15 26.78 -41.22 19.97
C ARG A 15 26.64 -41.30 21.49
N THR A 16 25.59 -40.68 22.04
CA THR A 16 25.23 -40.79 23.47
C THR A 16 24.78 -42.22 23.80
N ASP A 17 23.83 -42.78 23.04
CA ASP A 17 23.32 -44.15 23.19
C ASP A 17 24.46 -45.19 23.17
N LEU A 18 25.44 -45.03 22.27
CA LEU A 18 26.63 -45.88 22.19
C LEU A 18 27.56 -45.75 23.40
N THR A 19 27.68 -44.55 23.96
CA THR A 19 28.50 -44.27 25.14
C THR A 19 27.87 -44.90 26.39
N ASP A 20 26.56 -44.74 26.56
CA ASP A 20 25.80 -45.34 27.67
C ASP A 20 25.78 -46.87 27.59
N LEU A 21 25.58 -47.43 26.40
CA LEU A 21 25.68 -48.88 26.17
C LEU A 21 27.09 -49.41 26.46
N GLN A 22 28.14 -48.68 26.07
CA GLN A 22 29.52 -49.06 26.40
C GLN A 22 29.77 -49.00 27.92
N GLY A 23 29.21 -48.02 28.62
CA GLY A 23 29.24 -47.94 30.09
C GLY A 23 28.55 -49.14 30.76
N ALA A 24 27.36 -49.53 30.29
CA ALA A 24 26.64 -50.71 30.78
C ALA A 24 27.42 -52.02 30.55
N ILE A 25 28.06 -52.17 29.38
CA ILE A 25 28.92 -53.32 29.08
C ILE A 25 30.12 -53.38 30.03
N VAL A 26 30.71 -52.23 30.38
CA VAL A 26 31.84 -52.16 31.34
C VAL A 26 31.42 -52.54 32.77
N ASP A 27 30.24 -52.12 33.24
CA ASP A 27 29.72 -52.59 34.55
C ASP A 27 29.50 -54.12 34.55
N VAL A 28 28.87 -54.68 33.52
CA VAL A 28 28.67 -56.14 33.43
C VAL A 28 30.02 -56.87 33.33
N PHE A 29 30.96 -56.39 32.53
CA PHE A 29 32.32 -56.95 32.45
C PHE A 29 33.09 -56.87 33.77
N SER A 30 32.83 -55.87 34.63
CA SER A 30 33.47 -55.77 35.96
C SER A 30 33.07 -56.92 36.89
N ARG A 31 31.92 -57.57 36.64
CA ARG A 31 31.34 -58.65 37.45
C ARG A 31 31.44 -60.02 36.79
N ALA A 32 31.37 -60.09 35.46
CA ALA A 32 31.38 -61.31 34.67
C ALA A 32 32.74 -61.63 34.01
N GLY A 33 33.63 -60.64 33.92
CA GLY A 33 34.77 -60.65 33.02
C GLY A 33 34.42 -60.26 31.57
N PRO A 34 35.41 -59.91 30.73
CA PRO A 34 35.19 -59.56 29.33
C PRO A 34 34.88 -60.80 28.49
N VAL A 35 33.73 -60.80 27.80
CA VAL A 35 33.24 -61.96 27.06
C VAL A 35 33.54 -61.85 25.56
N ARG A 36 34.11 -62.91 24.99
CA ARG A 36 34.75 -62.92 23.67
C ARG A 36 33.84 -63.42 22.55
N PHE A 37 33.08 -62.50 21.97
CA PHE A 37 32.29 -62.73 20.75
C PHE A 37 32.79 -61.83 19.59
N PRO A 38 32.67 -62.29 18.32
CA PRO A 38 32.96 -61.44 17.16
C PRO A 38 31.96 -60.29 17.07
N SER A 39 32.41 -59.15 16.54
CA SER A 39 31.56 -57.98 16.33
C SER A 39 30.54 -58.21 15.22
N TRP A 40 29.32 -57.70 15.44
CA TRP A 40 28.28 -57.59 14.43
C TRP A 40 28.69 -56.63 13.31
N LYS A 41 29.23 -55.46 13.68
CA LYS A 41 29.64 -54.42 12.71
C LYS A 41 30.98 -54.73 12.01
N PHE A 42 31.91 -55.38 12.72
CA PHE A 42 33.26 -55.69 12.23
C PHE A 42 33.62 -57.17 12.49
N PRO A 43 33.07 -58.15 11.73
CA PRO A 43 33.20 -59.59 12.03
C PRO A 43 34.63 -60.12 12.19
N ASP A 44 35.63 -59.48 11.59
CA ASP A 44 37.05 -59.80 11.72
C ASP A 44 37.68 -59.35 13.06
N ARG A 45 36.90 -58.71 13.95
CA ARG A 45 37.31 -58.19 15.26
C ARG A 45 36.41 -58.73 16.36
N MET A 46 36.96 -58.85 17.57
CA MET A 46 36.19 -59.17 18.77
C MET A 46 35.44 -57.91 19.23
N ALA A 47 34.15 -58.06 19.57
CA ALA A 47 33.31 -56.94 20.00
C ALA A 47 33.84 -56.28 21.28
N CYS A 48 34.40 -57.07 22.21
CA CYS A 48 35.02 -56.59 23.44
C CYS A 48 36.32 -55.80 23.21
N ASP A 49 36.98 -55.98 22.06
CA ASP A 49 38.27 -55.38 21.72
C ASP A 49 38.11 -54.18 20.75
N LEU A 50 36.89 -53.69 20.54
CA LEU A 50 36.61 -52.49 19.74
C LEU A 50 36.82 -51.21 20.55
N ASP A 51 37.75 -50.39 20.08
CA ASP A 51 37.97 -49.02 20.56
C ASP A 51 36.80 -48.12 20.16
N MET A 52 35.83 -48.00 21.07
CA MET A 52 34.65 -47.15 20.88
C MET A 52 34.99 -45.66 20.85
N VAL A 53 36.11 -45.23 21.44
CA VAL A 53 36.53 -43.82 21.41
C VAL A 53 36.98 -43.47 20.00
N ALA A 54 37.92 -44.24 19.44
CA ALA A 54 38.40 -44.04 18.08
C ALA A 54 37.29 -44.22 17.02
N LEU A 55 36.33 -45.12 17.24
CA LEU A 55 35.17 -45.29 16.37
C LEU A 55 34.20 -44.09 16.41
N LEU A 56 33.95 -43.53 17.60
CA LEU A 56 33.13 -42.32 17.74
C LEU A 56 33.86 -41.07 17.22
N GLU A 57 35.17 -40.94 17.42
CA GLU A 57 35.96 -39.86 16.79
C GLU A 57 35.96 -39.95 15.26
N HIS A 58 35.90 -41.16 14.69
CA HIS A 58 35.89 -41.35 13.23
C HIS A 58 34.53 -41.13 12.58
N TYR A 59 33.41 -41.57 13.19
CA TYR A 59 32.07 -41.53 12.60
C TYR A 59 31.20 -40.40 13.18
N ASP A 60 31.47 -39.16 12.76
CA ASP A 60 30.75 -37.96 13.21
C ASP A 60 30.02 -37.21 12.08
N HIS A 61 29.22 -36.20 12.42
CA HIS A 61 28.50 -35.35 11.47
C HIS A 61 29.45 -34.37 10.77
N VAL A 62 29.57 -34.45 9.43
CA VAL A 62 30.48 -33.60 8.64
C VAL A 62 29.67 -32.62 7.78
N PRO A 63 29.54 -31.35 8.19
CA PRO A 63 28.73 -30.37 7.46
C PRO A 63 29.35 -30.06 6.10
N GLY A 64 28.70 -30.51 5.04
CA GLY A 64 29.16 -30.37 3.64
C GLY A 64 29.41 -31.70 2.93
N ASP A 65 29.54 -32.82 3.66
CA ASP A 65 29.64 -34.17 3.09
C ASP A 65 28.41 -35.02 3.51
N PRO A 66 27.33 -35.04 2.69
CA PRO A 66 26.14 -35.81 3.00
C PRO A 66 26.36 -37.33 2.82
N GLU A 67 27.31 -37.76 1.99
CA GLU A 67 27.56 -39.19 1.75
C GLU A 67 28.30 -39.81 2.94
N PHE A 68 29.37 -39.16 3.41
CA PHE A 68 30.09 -39.55 4.62
C PHE A 68 29.20 -39.43 5.87
N THR A 69 28.37 -38.40 5.96
CA THR A 69 27.46 -38.22 7.10
C THR A 69 26.36 -39.30 7.12
N GLN A 70 25.79 -39.69 5.97
CA GLN A 70 24.84 -40.80 5.90
C GLN A 70 25.50 -42.16 6.17
N LEU A 71 26.72 -42.38 5.68
CA LEU A 71 27.52 -43.57 5.99
C LEU A 71 27.80 -43.67 7.50
N SER A 72 28.27 -42.59 8.11
CA SER A 72 28.55 -42.51 9.55
C SER A 72 27.29 -42.77 10.38
N HIS A 73 26.15 -42.17 10.02
CA HIS A 73 24.87 -42.43 10.66
C HIS A 73 24.46 -43.92 10.58
N ALA A 74 24.65 -44.56 9.43
CA ALA A 74 24.40 -46.00 9.28
C ALA A 74 25.38 -46.86 10.10
N VAL A 75 26.66 -46.48 10.18
CA VAL A 75 27.65 -47.20 11.00
C VAL A 75 27.36 -47.06 12.50
N LEU A 76 26.92 -45.89 12.97
CA LEU A 76 26.49 -45.68 14.36
C LEU A 76 25.28 -46.58 14.71
N LEU A 77 24.28 -46.70 13.83
CA LEU A 77 23.14 -47.61 14.01
C LEU A 77 23.56 -49.08 14.09
N GLU A 78 24.45 -49.52 13.19
CA GLU A 78 25.00 -50.88 13.21
C GLU A 78 25.88 -51.14 14.46
N LEU A 79 26.56 -50.11 14.97
CA LEU A 79 27.27 -50.18 16.26
C LEU A 79 26.33 -50.27 17.45
N VAL A 80 25.12 -49.66 17.41
CA VAL A 80 24.14 -49.82 18.49
C VAL A 80 23.66 -51.27 18.56
N ILE A 81 23.43 -51.92 17.41
CA ILE A 81 23.13 -53.36 17.33
C ILE A 81 24.29 -54.19 17.90
N ASP A 82 25.53 -53.86 17.53
CA ASP A 82 26.75 -54.51 18.02
C ASP A 82 26.91 -54.42 19.55
N ARG A 83 26.78 -53.22 20.13
CA ARG A 83 26.83 -53.01 21.58
C ARG A 83 25.69 -53.74 22.31
N LEU A 84 24.46 -53.67 21.80
CA LEU A 84 23.31 -54.37 22.38
C LEU A 84 23.48 -55.90 22.36
N LEU A 85 24.05 -56.46 21.29
CA LEU A 85 24.36 -57.88 21.21
C LEU A 85 25.45 -58.27 22.22
N LEU A 86 26.53 -57.49 22.32
CA LEU A 86 27.58 -57.74 23.30
C LEU A 86 27.05 -57.65 24.74
N LEU A 87 26.18 -56.69 25.03
CA LEU A 87 25.53 -56.55 26.33
C LEU A 87 24.67 -57.78 26.66
N LEU A 88 23.78 -58.21 25.75
CA LEU A 88 22.97 -59.43 25.92
C LEU A 88 23.84 -60.68 26.12
N GLN A 89 24.93 -60.80 25.37
CA GLN A 89 25.88 -61.91 25.47
C GLN A 89 26.67 -61.89 26.78
N SER A 90 27.05 -60.71 27.27
CA SER A 90 27.73 -60.55 28.57
C SER A 90 26.80 -60.87 29.75
N CYS A 91 25.56 -60.40 29.71
CA CYS A 91 24.53 -60.74 30.69
C CYS A 91 24.18 -62.24 30.65
N MET A 92 24.11 -62.85 29.47
CA MET A 92 23.92 -64.31 29.33
C MET A 92 25.06 -65.09 29.99
N SER A 93 26.32 -64.71 29.75
CA SER A 93 27.49 -65.33 30.41
C SER A 93 27.48 -65.12 31.92
N TYR A 94 27.02 -63.95 32.41
CA TYR A 94 26.87 -63.68 33.84
C TYR A 94 25.79 -64.58 34.49
N LEU A 95 24.64 -64.75 33.83
CA LEU A 95 23.55 -65.64 34.26
C LEU A 95 23.99 -67.12 34.26
N GLU A 96 24.79 -67.54 33.27
CA GLU A 96 25.35 -68.89 33.18
C GLU A 96 26.40 -69.16 34.27
N ASN A 97 27.23 -68.17 34.61
CA ASN A 97 28.14 -68.24 35.75
C ASN A 97 27.38 -68.37 37.08
N LEU A 98 26.34 -67.55 37.30
CA LEU A 98 25.47 -67.62 38.49
C LEU A 98 24.74 -68.97 38.62
N GLY A 99 24.38 -69.61 37.51
CA GLY A 99 23.75 -70.94 37.50
C GLY A 99 24.71 -72.11 37.71
N SER A 100 26.02 -71.91 37.62
CA SER A 100 27.00 -73.00 37.51
C SER A 100 27.64 -73.46 38.83
N GLU A 101 27.30 -72.87 39.99
CA GLU A 101 27.78 -73.37 41.28
C GLU A 101 27.25 -74.79 41.63
N GLN A 102 26.26 -75.31 40.89
CA GLN A 102 25.65 -76.62 41.13
C GLN A 102 25.94 -77.66 40.03
N MET A 103 27.22 -78.07 39.94
CA MET A 103 27.70 -79.37 39.43
C MET A 103 27.12 -79.87 38.08
N MET A 104 27.64 -79.36 36.96
CA MET A 104 27.71 -80.08 35.67
C MET A 104 28.95 -79.64 34.87
N PRO A 105 29.48 -80.44 33.92
CA PRO A 105 30.62 -80.06 33.11
C PRO A 105 30.28 -78.91 32.14
N PRO A 106 31.27 -78.10 31.71
CA PRO A 106 31.03 -76.94 30.85
C PRO A 106 30.40 -77.37 29.51
N ALA A 107 29.32 -76.67 29.13
CA ALA A 107 28.69 -76.85 27.84
C ALA A 107 29.70 -76.54 26.71
N GLN A 108 29.65 -77.31 25.63
CA GLN A 108 30.58 -77.16 24.50
C GLN A 108 30.52 -75.73 23.94
N ALA A 109 31.70 -75.16 23.64
CA ALA A 109 31.86 -73.80 23.13
C ALA A 109 30.91 -73.53 21.96
N ALA A 110 29.86 -72.75 22.22
CA ALA A 110 28.81 -72.54 21.25
C ALA A 110 29.33 -71.68 20.08
N GLY A 111 29.20 -72.18 18.86
CA GLY A 111 29.66 -71.50 17.65
C GLY A 111 29.08 -70.07 17.51
N PRO A 112 29.76 -69.17 16.77
CA PRO A 112 29.47 -67.75 16.74
C PRO A 112 28.03 -67.46 16.33
N CYS A 113 27.25 -66.94 17.27
CA CYS A 113 25.81 -66.72 17.10
C CYS A 113 25.53 -65.37 16.43
N MET A 114 25.91 -65.27 15.15
CA MET A 114 25.74 -64.09 14.29
C MET A 114 24.28 -63.75 13.94
N SER A 115 23.30 -64.18 14.75
CA SER A 115 21.90 -63.77 14.58
C SER A 115 21.31 -63.26 15.89
N VAL A 116 20.70 -62.07 15.78
CA VAL A 116 20.05 -61.35 16.89
C VAL A 116 19.01 -62.24 17.57
N GLY A 117 18.16 -62.91 16.79
CA GLY A 117 17.08 -63.75 17.30
C GLY A 117 17.54 -64.95 18.13
N LEU A 118 18.67 -65.59 17.78
CA LEU A 118 19.22 -66.69 18.59
C LEU A 118 19.90 -66.18 19.86
N THR A 119 20.60 -65.04 19.79
CA THR A 119 21.23 -64.40 20.96
C THR A 119 20.17 -63.97 21.98
N VAL A 120 19.14 -63.24 21.55
CA VAL A 120 17.99 -62.82 22.39
C VAL A 120 17.26 -64.03 22.97
N ARG A 121 17.02 -65.07 22.16
CA ARG A 121 16.35 -66.29 22.64
C ARG A 121 17.16 -66.99 23.74
N ARG A 122 18.48 -67.18 23.56
CA ARG A 122 19.32 -67.83 24.57
C ARG A 122 19.40 -67.03 25.85
N PHE A 123 19.51 -65.71 25.77
CA PHE A 123 19.45 -64.83 26.94
C PHE A 123 18.16 -65.06 27.74
N TRP A 124 16.99 -65.10 27.08
CA TRP A 124 15.73 -65.41 27.75
C TRP A 124 15.63 -66.86 28.26
N ASP A 125 16.10 -67.85 27.50
CA ASP A 125 16.15 -69.25 27.94
C ASP A 125 17.03 -69.42 29.21
N SER A 126 18.16 -68.70 29.31
CA SER A 126 19.03 -68.71 30.50
C SER A 126 18.45 -67.91 31.67
N LEU A 127 17.78 -66.77 31.42
CA LEU A 127 17.08 -66.00 32.46
C LEU A 127 15.88 -66.78 33.05
N LEU A 128 15.13 -67.49 32.21
CA LEU A 128 14.06 -68.39 32.65
C LEU A 128 14.60 -69.55 33.50
N ARG A 129 15.74 -70.14 33.13
CA ARG A 129 16.42 -71.17 33.95
C ARG A 129 16.78 -70.64 35.35
N LEU A 130 17.40 -69.47 35.44
CA LEU A 130 17.73 -68.86 36.73
C LEU A 130 16.46 -68.56 37.56
N GLY A 131 15.37 -68.14 36.91
CA GLY A 131 14.06 -68.01 37.54
C GLY A 131 13.51 -69.32 38.10
N THR A 132 13.66 -70.44 37.38
CA THR A 132 13.24 -71.76 37.90
C THR A 132 14.08 -72.26 39.06
N LEU A 133 15.38 -71.95 39.11
CA LEU A 133 16.24 -72.27 40.26
C LEU A 133 15.79 -71.52 41.52
N HIS A 134 15.43 -70.25 41.40
CA HIS A 134 14.92 -69.44 42.52
C HIS A 134 13.50 -69.84 43.01
N GLN A 135 12.78 -70.66 42.26
CA GLN A 135 11.43 -71.13 42.63
C GLN A 135 11.42 -72.52 43.28
N GLN A 136 12.56 -73.20 43.42
CA GLN A 136 12.60 -74.54 44.01
C GLN A 136 12.38 -74.46 45.55
N PRO A 137 11.32 -75.07 46.12
CA PRO A 137 11.00 -74.87 47.54
C PRO A 137 12.01 -75.53 48.48
N LEU A 138 12.54 -74.75 49.41
CA LEU A 138 13.37 -75.24 50.51
C LEU A 138 12.56 -76.22 51.39
N PRO A 139 12.99 -77.47 51.60
CA PRO A 139 12.24 -78.43 52.42
C PRO A 139 12.17 -77.97 53.89
N GLN A 140 10.99 -77.55 54.35
CA GLN A 140 10.79 -77.08 55.73
C GLN A 140 10.97 -78.23 56.73
N LYS A 141 12.15 -78.31 57.36
CA LYS A 141 12.41 -79.24 58.47
C LYS A 141 12.02 -78.62 59.81
N GLY A 142 10.71 -78.54 60.06
CA GLY A 142 10.17 -78.11 61.36
C GLY A 142 10.67 -79.02 62.49
N ALA A 143 11.23 -78.42 63.54
CA ALA A 143 11.72 -79.15 64.70
C ALA A 143 10.64 -79.29 65.78
N ASN A 144 10.40 -80.53 66.24
CA ASN A 144 10.38 -80.94 67.67
C ASN A 144 9.43 -82.12 67.93
N GLN A 145 9.99 -83.31 68.16
CA GLN A 145 9.76 -84.02 69.42
C GLN A 145 10.82 -85.07 69.73
N ARG A 146 11.41 -84.92 70.92
CA ARG A 146 11.86 -85.93 71.89
C ARG A 146 11.96 -87.39 71.39
N GLU A 147 13.18 -87.93 71.34
CA GLU A 147 13.65 -88.99 72.26
C GLU A 147 15.12 -89.40 71.98
N THR A 148 15.84 -89.79 73.02
CA THR A 148 17.17 -90.43 72.94
C THR A 148 17.00 -91.95 72.93
N PRO A 149 17.78 -92.68 72.12
CA PRO A 149 18.85 -93.44 72.76
C PRO A 149 20.19 -93.47 72.01
N THR A 150 21.23 -93.79 72.77
CA THR A 150 22.62 -94.05 72.36
C THR A 150 22.79 -95.16 71.32
N THR A 151 23.74 -94.99 70.38
CA THR A 151 24.93 -95.88 70.24
C THR A 151 26.04 -95.36 69.31
N LYS A 152 27.29 -95.55 69.75
CA LYS A 152 28.59 -95.76 69.04
C LYS A 152 28.73 -95.40 67.54
N GLY A 153 29.81 -94.68 67.20
CA GLY A 153 30.41 -94.70 65.84
C GLY A 153 31.42 -93.58 65.54
N GLU A 154 32.71 -93.84 65.76
CA GLU A 154 33.85 -92.96 65.41
C GLU A 154 34.74 -93.65 64.34
N PRO A 155 35.73 -93.00 63.70
CA PRO A 155 35.61 -92.01 62.61
C PRO A 155 36.27 -92.49 61.28
N ALA A 156 36.19 -91.70 60.20
CA ALA A 156 37.07 -91.88 59.03
C ALA A 156 37.30 -90.63 58.13
N ARG A 157 38.60 -90.29 57.98
CA ARG A 157 39.29 -89.79 56.77
C ARG A 157 38.78 -88.53 56.04
N SER A 158 39.49 -87.43 56.30
CA SER A 158 40.00 -86.54 55.24
C SER A 158 41.08 -87.23 54.37
N PRO A 159 41.24 -86.83 53.09
CA PRO A 159 42.49 -86.92 52.35
C PRO A 159 43.33 -85.62 52.47
N GLU A 160 44.62 -85.69 52.18
CA GLU A 160 45.61 -84.61 52.39
C GLU A 160 46.14 -84.00 51.06
N TYR A 161 47.17 -83.14 51.18
CA TYR A 161 48.11 -82.64 50.14
C TYR A 161 47.65 -81.43 49.28
N LEU A 162 48.49 -80.45 48.94
CA LEU A 162 49.96 -80.33 49.11
C LEU A 162 50.44 -78.86 49.11
N THR A 163 51.30 -78.44 50.05
CA THR A 163 52.36 -77.38 49.95
C THR A 163 53.04 -77.17 51.32
N ALA A 164 54.22 -76.55 51.45
CA ALA A 164 55.52 -76.82 50.83
C ALA A 164 56.64 -76.17 51.69
N LYS A 165 57.72 -76.93 51.98
CA LYS A 165 59.09 -76.55 52.44
C LYS A 165 59.34 -75.07 52.86
N PHE A 166 60.02 -74.79 53.98
CA PHE A 166 61.47 -75.01 54.11
C PHE A 166 62.08 -74.81 55.52
N ILE A 167 63.25 -75.46 55.72
CA ILE A 167 64.36 -75.23 56.69
C ILE A 167 64.07 -75.28 58.21
N LYS A 168 64.87 -76.12 58.89
CA LYS A 168 65.19 -76.07 60.34
C LYS A 168 66.64 -76.54 60.52
N PRO A 169 67.40 -75.98 61.48
CA PRO A 169 68.24 -76.80 62.36
C PRO A 169 67.88 -76.52 63.84
N SER A 170 67.65 -77.49 64.72
CA SER A 170 68.54 -78.54 65.25
C SER A 170 69.40 -78.07 66.43
N SER A 171 68.98 -78.42 67.65
CA SER A 171 69.84 -78.55 68.83
C SER A 171 69.21 -79.56 69.83
N PRO A 172 69.97 -80.48 70.47
CA PRO A 172 69.39 -81.55 71.29
C PRO A 172 69.85 -81.60 72.77
N VAL A 173 69.01 -82.26 73.59
CA VAL A 173 69.38 -83.25 74.65
C VAL A 173 70.10 -82.81 75.96
N LEU A 174 69.53 -83.33 77.07
CA LEU A 174 70.06 -83.59 78.43
C LEU A 174 70.76 -82.48 79.26
N GLY A 175 70.37 -82.39 80.54
CA GLY A 175 70.95 -81.51 81.55
C GLY A 175 70.52 -81.82 82.99
N LEU A 176 71.04 -82.93 83.54
CA LEU A 176 71.10 -83.24 84.98
C LEU A 176 72.57 -83.71 85.25
N PRO A 177 73.12 -83.65 86.48
CA PRO A 177 72.44 -83.41 87.76
C PRO A 177 73.19 -82.42 88.70
N GLN A 178 72.93 -82.57 90.01
CA GLN A 178 73.88 -82.39 91.13
C GLN A 178 73.84 -81.06 91.92
N THR A 179 73.07 -81.10 93.01
CA THR A 179 73.60 -80.83 94.36
C THR A 179 72.89 -81.71 95.38
N CYS A 180 73.63 -82.31 96.32
CA CYS A 180 73.10 -83.20 97.35
C CYS A 180 73.31 -82.59 98.74
N GLN A 181 72.22 -82.36 99.49
CA GLN A 181 72.17 -82.38 100.96
C GLN A 181 70.78 -82.97 101.29
N GLU A 182 70.71 -84.22 101.76
CA GLU A 182 70.98 -84.68 103.14
C GLU A 182 69.80 -84.37 104.08
N PRO A 183 69.02 -85.39 104.52
CA PRO A 183 67.86 -85.19 105.37
C PRO A 183 68.25 -85.15 106.86
N GLU A 184 67.96 -84.03 107.54
CA GLU A 184 68.15 -83.93 108.99
C GLU A 184 67.22 -84.91 109.75
N SER A 185 67.83 -85.91 110.39
CA SER A 185 67.12 -86.89 111.20
C SER A 185 66.91 -86.35 112.63
N ILE A 186 65.70 -85.88 112.92
CA ILE A 186 65.34 -85.30 114.23
C ILE A 186 65.57 -86.33 115.35
N PRO A 187 66.56 -86.11 116.25
CA PRO A 187 66.91 -87.09 117.26
C PRO A 187 66.10 -86.85 118.53
N VAL A 188 64.91 -87.46 118.62
CA VAL A 188 64.12 -87.45 119.87
C VAL A 188 64.81 -88.31 120.93
N ARG A 189 65.84 -87.73 121.56
CA ARG A 189 66.44 -88.21 122.80
C ARG A 189 65.42 -88.10 123.92
N ALA A 190 64.55 -89.10 124.04
CA ALA A 190 63.84 -89.37 125.28
C ALA A 190 64.87 -89.77 126.34
N SER A 191 65.41 -88.76 127.04
CA SER A 191 66.33 -88.95 128.17
C SER A 191 65.61 -89.74 129.25
N LEU A 192 65.84 -91.05 129.29
CA LEU A 192 65.61 -91.86 130.48
C LEU A 192 66.60 -91.40 131.54
N GLN A 193 66.22 -90.33 132.25
CA GLN A 193 66.74 -90.00 133.56
C GLN A 193 66.35 -91.14 134.50
N PHE A 194 67.13 -92.22 134.46
CA PHE A 194 67.26 -93.09 135.61
C PHE A 194 67.72 -92.20 136.77
N PRO A 195 66.98 -92.14 137.88
CA PRO A 195 67.62 -91.87 139.15
C PRO A 195 68.60 -93.01 139.33
N ALA A 196 69.88 -92.73 139.08
CA ALA A 196 70.95 -93.55 139.60
C ALA A 196 71.00 -93.32 141.12
N THR A 197 69.97 -93.81 141.82
CA THR A 197 70.12 -94.27 143.21
C THR A 197 71.19 -95.34 143.14
N THR A 198 72.42 -94.88 143.33
CA THR A 198 73.62 -95.67 143.51
C THR A 198 73.25 -96.89 144.32
N SER A 199 73.56 -98.07 143.80
CA SER A 199 73.50 -99.27 144.63
C SER A 199 74.30 -98.97 145.89
N ARG A 200 73.62 -98.98 147.04
CA ARG A 200 74.32 -99.06 148.32
C ARG A 200 75.03 -100.39 148.24
N ASN A 201 76.30 -100.36 147.87
CA ASN A 201 77.08 -101.53 147.51
C ASN A 201 77.45 -102.28 148.79
N THR A 202 76.43 -102.91 149.38
CA THR A 202 76.59 -104.08 150.23
C THR A 202 77.28 -105.10 149.36
N ARG A 203 78.61 -105.10 149.41
CA ARG A 203 79.49 -106.17 148.96
C ARG A 203 79.21 -107.39 149.83
N SER A 204 78.04 -107.97 149.59
CA SER A 204 77.61 -109.27 150.08
C SER A 204 78.46 -110.29 149.34
N VAL A 205 79.72 -110.44 149.75
CA VAL A 205 80.59 -111.55 149.34
C VAL A 205 80.17 -112.79 150.14
N HIS A 206 78.89 -113.12 150.01
CA HIS A 206 78.26 -114.33 150.48
C HIS A 206 77.96 -115.14 149.21
N SER A 207 78.97 -115.89 148.76
CA SER A 207 78.75 -116.98 147.81
C SER A 207 77.66 -117.89 148.37
N GLN A 208 76.56 -118.10 147.63
CA GLN A 208 75.45 -118.92 148.13
C GLN A 208 75.95 -120.33 148.47
N THR A 209 76.00 -120.62 149.76
CA THR A 209 76.10 -121.98 150.29
C THR A 209 74.87 -122.79 149.87
N ILE A 210 74.98 -124.12 149.86
CA ILE A 210 73.88 -125.01 149.40
C ILE A 210 72.56 -124.72 150.14
N GLU A 211 72.64 -124.38 151.42
CA GLU A 211 71.49 -124.01 152.27
C GLU A 211 70.85 -122.67 151.85
N THR A 212 71.66 -121.69 151.45
CA THR A 212 71.18 -120.36 151.00
C THR A 212 70.82 -120.31 149.51
N ALA A 213 71.12 -121.36 148.73
CA ALA A 213 70.68 -121.51 147.34
C ALA A 213 69.16 -121.75 147.21
N LEU A 214 68.50 -122.24 148.26
CA LEU A 214 67.05 -122.53 148.28
C LEU A 214 66.17 -121.33 148.70
N VAL A 215 66.82 -120.24 149.14
CA VAL A 215 66.16 -118.98 149.52
C VAL A 215 66.39 -117.93 148.42
N PRO A 216 65.34 -117.38 147.79
CA PRO A 216 65.50 -116.39 146.73
C PRO A 216 65.93 -115.04 147.28
N CYS A 217 66.90 -114.39 146.62
CA CYS A 217 67.44 -113.10 147.06
C CYS A 217 66.55 -111.90 146.69
N ASP A 218 66.70 -110.80 147.42
CA ASP A 218 65.89 -109.57 147.27
C ASP A 218 65.98 -108.95 145.87
N ALA A 219 67.12 -109.10 145.19
CA ALA A 219 67.29 -108.63 143.82
C ALA A 219 66.34 -109.37 142.86
N CYS A 220 66.19 -110.69 143.00
CA CYS A 220 65.25 -111.49 142.23
C CYS A 220 63.80 -111.14 142.57
N ALA A 221 63.46 -110.94 143.84
CA ALA A 221 62.13 -110.50 144.26
C ALA A 221 61.77 -109.11 143.69
N SER A 222 62.72 -108.16 143.72
CA SER A 222 62.56 -106.80 143.18
C SER A 222 62.39 -106.80 141.65
N VAL A 223 63.19 -107.59 140.93
CA VAL A 223 63.06 -107.75 139.47
C VAL A 223 61.72 -108.38 139.11
N GLN A 224 61.26 -109.41 139.83
CA GLN A 224 59.95 -110.03 139.58
C GLN A 224 58.77 -109.12 139.93
N GLY A 225 58.84 -108.36 141.03
CA GLY A 225 57.84 -107.35 141.37
C GLY A 225 57.77 -106.21 140.34
N SER A 226 58.91 -105.84 139.75
CA SER A 226 58.98 -104.89 138.64
C SER A 226 58.38 -105.47 137.35
N LEU A 227 58.70 -106.73 137.04
CA LEU A 227 58.16 -107.49 135.91
C LEU A 227 56.63 -107.66 136.01
N GLN A 228 56.09 -107.88 137.21
CA GLN A 228 54.65 -107.93 137.47
C GLN A 228 53.98 -106.58 137.21
N LYS A 229 54.59 -105.47 137.66
CA LYS A 229 54.09 -104.10 137.43
C LYS A 229 54.06 -103.76 135.93
N VAL A 230 55.18 -103.96 135.22
CA VAL A 230 55.25 -103.74 133.76
C VAL A 230 54.28 -104.67 133.01
N GLY A 231 54.16 -105.92 133.44
CA GLY A 231 53.20 -106.86 132.86
C GLY A 231 51.75 -106.38 132.97
N LYS A 232 51.32 -105.89 134.13
CA LYS A 232 49.99 -105.28 134.30
C LYS A 232 49.76 -104.11 133.34
N VAL A 233 50.77 -103.25 133.13
CA VAL A 233 50.69 -102.15 132.15
C VAL A 233 50.52 -102.69 130.73
N VAL A 234 51.34 -103.67 130.29
CA VAL A 234 51.21 -104.30 128.96
C VAL A 234 49.84 -104.94 128.75
N ILE A 235 49.30 -105.62 129.75
CA ILE A 235 47.95 -106.22 129.72
C ILE A 235 46.89 -105.13 129.53
N SER A 236 46.94 -104.07 130.35
CA SER A 236 45.98 -102.96 130.27
C SER A 236 46.06 -102.20 128.94
N LEU A 237 47.26 -102.08 128.35
CA LEU A 237 47.48 -101.43 127.06
C LEU A 237 46.95 -102.28 125.90
N CYS A 238 47.12 -103.60 125.93
CA CYS A 238 46.44 -104.48 124.97
C CYS A 238 44.91 -104.34 125.09
N GLN A 239 44.37 -104.40 126.31
CA GLN A 239 42.93 -104.27 126.57
C GLN A 239 42.37 -102.91 126.12
N SER A 240 43.08 -101.81 126.36
CA SER A 240 42.65 -100.46 125.93
C SER A 240 42.64 -100.29 124.41
N GLN A 241 43.36 -101.14 123.67
CA GLN A 241 43.36 -101.17 122.20
C GLN A 241 42.51 -102.33 121.64
N ASN A 242 41.69 -102.97 122.49
CA ASN A 242 40.88 -104.15 122.17
C ASN A 242 41.68 -105.35 121.63
N LEU A 243 42.98 -105.42 121.94
CA LEU A 243 43.86 -106.53 121.57
C LEU A 243 43.82 -107.64 122.64
N PRO A 244 43.84 -108.92 122.25
CA PRO A 244 43.96 -110.01 123.21
C PRO A 244 45.34 -109.96 123.90
N SER A 245 45.38 -110.25 125.21
CA SER A 245 46.61 -110.32 125.99
C SER A 245 46.98 -111.76 126.36
N SER A 246 48.09 -112.23 125.77
CA SER A 246 48.76 -113.50 126.10
C SER A 246 49.27 -113.47 127.54
N LEU A 247 49.78 -112.32 127.98
CA LEU A 247 50.30 -112.15 129.33
C LEU A 247 49.18 -112.11 130.38
N GLY A 248 48.00 -111.58 130.05
CA GLY A 248 46.85 -111.53 130.95
C GLY A 248 46.31 -112.92 131.25
N GLN A 249 46.17 -113.75 130.22
CA GLN A 249 45.82 -115.17 130.36
C GLN A 249 46.85 -115.93 131.21
N PHE A 250 48.16 -115.67 131.00
CA PHE A 250 49.20 -116.31 131.80
C PHE A 250 49.30 -115.74 133.23
N GLN A 251 48.98 -114.46 133.45
CA GLN A 251 48.94 -113.86 134.79
C GLN A 251 47.88 -114.52 135.67
N GLN A 252 46.69 -114.79 135.12
CA GLN A 252 45.63 -115.51 135.82
C GLN A 252 46.08 -116.93 136.24
N LEU A 253 46.73 -117.67 135.33
CA LEU A 253 47.24 -119.03 135.58
C LEU A 253 48.39 -119.12 136.61
N VAL A 254 49.02 -118.00 136.96
CA VAL A 254 50.15 -117.93 137.92
C VAL A 254 49.76 -117.13 139.18
N GLN A 255 48.53 -116.58 139.23
CA GLN A 255 48.11 -115.59 140.23
C GLN A 255 48.29 -116.08 141.68
N ASP A 256 47.91 -117.32 141.98
CA ASP A 256 47.99 -117.91 143.32
C ASP A 256 49.44 -118.14 143.80
N SER A 257 50.39 -118.23 142.87
CA SER A 257 51.83 -118.36 143.17
C SER A 257 52.53 -117.01 143.37
N MET A 258 51.86 -115.89 143.11
CA MET A 258 52.52 -114.63 142.78
C MET A 258 52.44 -113.60 143.90
N GLY A 259 53.52 -113.51 144.68
CA GLY A 259 53.68 -112.53 145.77
C GLY A 259 53.97 -113.16 147.13
N LEU A 260 53.61 -114.44 147.33
CA LEU A 260 53.96 -115.20 148.53
C LEU A 260 55.37 -115.81 148.45
N ARG A 261 55.85 -116.14 147.25
CA ARG A 261 57.23 -116.60 146.98
C ARG A 261 57.67 -116.11 145.60
N PRO A 262 58.94 -115.73 145.41
CA PRO A 262 59.51 -115.51 144.08
C PRO A 262 59.32 -116.74 143.18
N LEU A 263 58.86 -116.48 141.95
CA LEU A 263 58.53 -117.46 140.92
C LEU A 263 59.79 -118.21 140.43
N PRO A 264 59.66 -119.51 140.06
CA PRO A 264 60.72 -120.25 139.40
C PRO A 264 61.20 -119.60 138.10
N ALA A 265 62.49 -119.78 137.77
CA ALA A 265 63.11 -119.20 136.58
C ALA A 265 62.39 -119.59 135.26
N ALA A 266 61.87 -120.81 135.16
CA ALA A 266 61.07 -121.26 134.01
C ALA A 266 59.74 -120.47 133.87
N THR A 267 59.07 -120.17 134.98
CA THR A 267 57.84 -119.36 135.01
C THR A 267 58.12 -117.91 134.62
N VAL A 268 59.24 -117.34 135.08
CA VAL A 268 59.71 -116.00 134.66
C VAL A 268 60.09 -115.98 133.17
N GLY A 269 60.73 -117.04 132.66
CA GLY A 269 61.02 -117.20 131.23
C GLY A 269 59.76 -117.26 130.36
N ARG A 270 58.73 -117.99 130.80
CA ARG A 270 57.41 -118.02 130.13
C ARG A 270 56.69 -116.67 130.25
N TRP A 271 56.75 -116.00 131.39
CA TRP A 271 56.21 -114.63 131.55
C TRP A 271 56.79 -113.68 130.51
N ALA A 272 58.12 -113.65 130.41
CA ALA A 272 58.81 -112.82 129.42
C ALA A 272 58.44 -113.22 127.97
N ALA A 273 58.13 -114.50 127.70
CA ALA A 273 57.68 -114.95 126.39
C ALA A 273 56.26 -114.46 126.04
N GLU A 274 55.30 -114.57 126.96
CA GLU A 274 53.94 -114.06 126.73
C GLU A 274 53.91 -112.52 126.68
N GLN A 275 54.74 -111.85 127.50
CA GLN A 275 54.91 -110.39 127.45
C GLN A 275 55.50 -109.93 126.12
N ARG A 276 56.47 -110.67 125.55
CA ARG A 276 56.98 -110.40 124.20
C ARG A 276 55.90 -110.51 123.14
N LYS A 277 55.02 -111.54 123.19
CA LYS A 277 53.91 -111.68 122.23
C LYS A 277 52.98 -110.47 122.24
N ASP A 278 52.63 -109.97 123.43
CA ASP A 278 51.75 -108.81 123.58
C ASP A 278 52.42 -107.52 123.09
N LEU A 279 53.70 -107.31 123.41
CA LEU A 279 54.47 -106.21 122.83
C LEU A 279 54.54 -106.31 121.30
N THR A 280 54.71 -107.50 120.71
CA THR A 280 54.68 -107.69 119.25
C THR A 280 53.29 -107.39 118.65
N ARG A 281 52.19 -107.70 119.34
CA ARG A 281 50.83 -107.31 118.90
C ARG A 281 50.67 -105.78 118.89
N LEU A 282 51.14 -105.13 119.95
CA LEU A 282 51.11 -103.67 120.08
C LEU A 282 51.97 -102.97 119.02
N CYS A 283 53.19 -103.44 118.74
CA CYS A 283 54.02 -102.89 117.66
C CYS A 283 53.30 -102.98 116.30
N LYS A 284 52.75 -104.15 115.94
CA LYS A 284 52.00 -104.32 114.70
C LYS A 284 50.76 -103.44 114.60
N HIS A 285 50.07 -103.19 115.72
CA HIS A 285 48.94 -102.28 115.74
C HIS A 285 49.37 -100.82 115.52
N VAL A 286 50.46 -100.39 116.16
CA VAL A 286 51.06 -99.05 115.94
C VAL A 286 51.58 -98.88 114.51
N GLU A 287 52.17 -99.92 113.92
CA GLU A 287 52.59 -99.95 112.50
C GLU A 287 51.38 -99.80 111.56
N ALA A 288 50.29 -100.52 111.82
CA ALA A 288 49.06 -100.40 111.03
C ALA A 288 48.38 -99.02 111.17
N LEU A 289 48.33 -98.45 112.38
CA LEU A 289 47.81 -97.10 112.61
C LEU A 289 48.66 -96.03 111.92
N ARG A 290 49.99 -96.19 111.87
CA ARG A 290 50.88 -95.30 111.09
C ARG A 290 50.57 -95.39 109.60
N ALA A 291 50.45 -96.60 109.04
CA ALA A 291 50.09 -96.77 107.63
C ALA A 291 48.72 -96.16 107.28
N GLN A 292 47.73 -96.27 108.18
CA GLN A 292 46.43 -95.61 108.01
C GLN A 292 46.52 -94.09 108.10
N LEU A 293 47.39 -93.54 108.95
CA LEU A 293 47.63 -92.10 109.05
C LEU A 293 48.28 -91.56 107.77
N GLU A 294 49.36 -92.20 107.29
CA GLU A 294 50.06 -91.81 106.04
C GLU A 294 49.10 -91.83 104.83
N GLU A 295 48.25 -92.86 104.70
CA GLU A 295 47.22 -92.92 103.66
C GLU A 295 46.17 -91.80 103.81
N ALA A 296 45.68 -91.54 105.02
CA ALA A 296 44.75 -90.44 105.28
C ALA A 296 45.38 -89.05 105.03
N GLU A 297 46.67 -88.88 105.31
CA GLU A 297 47.42 -87.65 104.99
C GLU A 297 47.62 -87.49 103.48
N GLY A 298 47.89 -88.59 102.75
CA GLY A 298 47.92 -88.63 101.30
C GLY A 298 46.58 -88.27 100.65
N GLN A 299 45.47 -88.79 101.19
CA GLN A 299 44.11 -88.43 100.77
C GLN A 299 43.77 -86.97 101.06
N LYS A 300 44.08 -86.48 102.27
CA LYS A 300 43.97 -85.07 102.68
C LYS A 300 44.70 -84.13 101.71
N ASP A 301 45.93 -84.47 101.34
CA ASP A 301 46.72 -83.65 100.41
C ASP A 301 46.29 -83.80 98.96
N GLY A 302 45.75 -84.96 98.57
CA GLY A 302 45.06 -85.15 97.30
C GLY A 302 43.83 -84.26 97.16
N LEU A 303 42.98 -84.22 98.20
CA LEU A 303 41.80 -83.35 98.27
C LEU A 303 42.19 -81.86 98.29
N ARG A 304 43.25 -81.46 99.02
CA ARG A 304 43.79 -80.09 98.98
C ARG A 304 44.24 -79.69 97.58
N LYS A 305 44.93 -80.59 96.86
CA LYS A 305 45.34 -80.37 95.46
C LYS A 305 44.14 -80.29 94.50
N GLN A 306 43.05 -81.03 94.75
CA GLN A 306 41.81 -80.89 93.98
C GLN A 306 41.09 -79.57 94.27
N ALA A 307 40.95 -79.18 95.53
CA ALA A 307 40.35 -77.92 95.95
C ALA A 307 41.06 -76.71 95.32
N GLY A 308 42.40 -76.67 95.37
CA GLY A 308 43.19 -75.60 94.73
C GLY A 308 42.99 -75.52 93.21
N LYS A 309 42.84 -76.66 92.52
CA LYS A 309 42.50 -76.69 91.08
C LYS A 309 41.09 -76.16 90.80
N LEU A 310 40.12 -76.54 91.63
CA LEU A 310 38.73 -76.07 91.50
C LEU A 310 38.60 -74.57 91.79
N GLU A 311 39.32 -74.05 92.79
CA GLU A 311 39.42 -72.61 93.04
C GLU A 311 40.04 -71.86 91.85
N GLN A 312 41.11 -72.41 91.27
CA GLN A 312 41.77 -71.78 90.11
C GLN A 312 40.85 -71.76 88.88
N ALA A 313 40.16 -72.88 88.61
CA ALA A 313 39.16 -72.95 87.55
C ALA A 313 37.99 -71.98 87.79
N LEU A 314 37.48 -71.88 89.03
CA LEU A 314 36.43 -70.93 89.40
C LEU A 314 36.86 -69.46 89.20
N LYS A 315 38.10 -69.12 89.56
CA LYS A 315 38.68 -67.79 89.33
C LYS A 315 38.84 -67.49 87.84
N GLN A 316 39.22 -68.48 87.03
CA GLN A 316 39.29 -68.37 85.56
C GLN A 316 37.90 -68.18 84.93
N GLU A 317 36.90 -68.97 85.33
CA GLU A 317 35.50 -68.82 84.93
C GLU A 317 34.94 -67.43 85.28
N GLN A 318 35.17 -66.95 86.50
CA GLN A 318 34.75 -65.61 86.93
C GLN A 318 35.43 -64.51 86.09
N GLY A 319 36.72 -64.67 85.77
CA GLY A 319 37.46 -63.76 84.89
C GLY A 319 37.12 -63.87 83.40
N ALA A 320 36.52 -64.98 82.96
CA ALA A 320 35.95 -65.11 81.61
C ALA A 320 34.57 -64.44 81.55
N ARG A 321 33.68 -64.74 82.51
CA ARG A 321 32.33 -64.16 82.60
C ARG A 321 32.33 -62.64 82.78
N ARG A 322 33.32 -62.09 83.50
CA ARG A 322 33.51 -60.63 83.59
C ARG A 322 33.81 -60.03 82.22
N ARG A 323 34.79 -60.57 81.50
CA ARG A 323 35.15 -60.07 80.16
C ARG A 323 33.99 -60.23 79.17
N GLN A 324 33.28 -61.37 79.18
CA GLN A 324 32.07 -61.52 78.37
C GLN A 324 31.02 -60.46 78.71
N ALA A 325 30.75 -60.18 80.00
CA ALA A 325 29.80 -59.12 80.37
C ALA A 325 30.29 -57.71 79.99
N GLU A 326 31.59 -57.44 80.09
CA GLU A 326 32.22 -56.18 79.69
C GLU A 326 32.22 -56.01 78.15
N GLU A 327 32.34 -57.10 77.39
CA GLU A 327 32.22 -57.17 75.92
C GLU A 327 30.75 -57.05 75.48
N ASP A 328 29.81 -57.75 76.14
CA ASP A 328 28.37 -57.67 75.89
C ASP A 328 27.83 -56.24 76.17
N GLU A 329 28.28 -55.59 77.25
CA GLU A 329 27.93 -54.21 77.61
C GLU A 329 28.48 -53.20 76.59
N GLN A 330 29.70 -53.42 76.07
CA GLN A 330 30.25 -52.63 74.96
C GLN A 330 29.40 -52.80 73.69
N CYS A 331 29.13 -54.03 73.24
CA CYS A 331 28.31 -54.29 72.06
C CYS A 331 26.88 -53.72 72.17
N LEU A 332 26.27 -53.77 73.36
CA LEU A 332 24.98 -53.11 73.62
C LEU A 332 25.09 -51.59 73.50
N SER A 333 26.14 -50.98 74.05
CA SER A 333 26.35 -49.53 73.95
C SER A 333 26.59 -49.07 72.51
N GLU A 334 27.36 -49.82 71.71
CA GLU A 334 27.57 -49.54 70.28
C GLU A 334 26.25 -49.63 69.51
N TRP A 335 25.48 -50.71 69.72
CA TRP A 335 24.16 -50.87 69.09
C TRP A 335 23.17 -49.76 69.47
N GLU A 336 23.21 -49.26 70.72
CA GLU A 336 22.38 -48.12 71.11
C GLU A 336 22.81 -46.81 70.43
N HIS A 337 24.12 -46.58 70.22
CA HIS A 337 24.60 -45.43 69.45
C HIS A 337 24.19 -45.52 67.97
N ASP A 338 24.41 -46.66 67.31
CA ASP A 338 24.01 -46.91 65.92
C ASP A 338 22.49 -46.70 65.73
N LYS A 339 21.68 -47.28 66.62
CA LYS A 339 20.22 -47.09 66.65
C LYS A 339 19.85 -45.61 66.81
N GLN A 340 20.53 -44.87 67.69
CA GLN A 340 20.24 -43.46 67.92
C GLN A 340 20.64 -42.61 66.70
N GLN A 341 21.77 -42.92 66.06
CA GLN A 341 22.21 -42.30 64.81
C GLN A 341 21.18 -42.56 63.70
N LEU A 342 20.81 -43.82 63.44
CA LEU A 342 19.80 -44.18 62.44
C LEU A 342 18.44 -43.51 62.68
N LEU A 343 18.03 -43.32 63.94
CA LEU A 343 16.83 -42.54 64.28
C LEU A 343 16.99 -41.05 63.92
N THR A 344 18.14 -40.44 64.19
CA THR A 344 18.41 -39.05 63.78
C THR A 344 18.44 -38.92 62.26
N GLU A 345 19.18 -39.77 61.54
CA GLU A 345 19.23 -39.79 60.07
C GLU A 345 17.85 -40.01 59.44
N THR A 346 17.04 -40.91 60.00
CA THR A 346 15.65 -41.13 59.55
C THR A 346 14.78 -39.88 59.75
N SER A 347 14.96 -39.16 60.86
CA SER A 347 14.24 -37.89 61.12
C SER A 347 14.69 -36.78 60.16
N ASP A 348 15.98 -36.72 59.85
CA ASP A 348 16.60 -35.79 58.91
C ASP A 348 16.14 -36.04 57.47
N LEU A 349 16.13 -37.30 57.03
CA LEU A 349 15.58 -37.70 55.74
C LEU A 349 14.09 -37.39 55.64
N LYS A 350 13.32 -37.58 56.73
CA LYS A 350 11.90 -37.24 56.77
C LYS A 350 11.65 -35.73 56.67
N THR A 351 12.47 -34.88 57.28
CA THR A 351 12.35 -33.42 57.10
C THR A 351 12.75 -32.98 55.69
N LYS A 352 13.83 -33.55 55.13
CA LYS A 352 14.29 -33.31 53.74
C LYS A 352 13.24 -33.76 52.71
N MET A 353 12.56 -34.88 52.92
CA MET A 353 11.41 -35.27 52.08
C MET A 353 10.26 -34.27 52.20
N ALA A 354 9.91 -33.83 53.42
CA ALA A 354 8.84 -32.86 53.63
C ALA A 354 9.17 -31.42 53.14
N THR A 355 10.45 -31.08 52.87
CA THR A 355 10.81 -29.86 52.12
C THR A 355 10.70 -30.08 50.61
N LEU A 356 11.27 -31.18 50.10
CA LEU A 356 11.19 -31.52 48.67
C LEU A 356 9.75 -31.72 48.18
N GLU A 357 8.86 -32.32 48.97
CA GLU A 357 7.42 -32.42 48.65
C GLU A 357 6.74 -31.05 48.55
N ARG A 358 7.11 -30.11 49.42
CA ARG A 358 6.59 -28.73 49.41
C ARG A 358 7.11 -27.96 48.21
N GLU A 359 8.40 -28.08 47.91
CA GLU A 359 9.05 -27.48 46.74
C GLU A 359 8.47 -28.05 45.44
N LEU A 360 8.27 -29.37 45.33
CA LEU A 360 7.62 -30.02 44.20
C LEU A 360 6.18 -29.54 44.01
N LYS A 361 5.42 -29.35 45.10
CA LYS A 361 4.07 -28.79 45.06
C LYS A 361 4.07 -27.33 44.60
N GLN A 362 4.96 -26.51 45.13
CA GLN A 362 5.11 -25.11 44.73
C GLN A 362 5.57 -24.97 43.27
N GLN A 363 6.46 -25.84 42.80
CA GLN A 363 6.88 -25.92 41.40
C GLN A 363 5.67 -26.25 40.51
N ARG A 364 4.89 -27.30 40.82
CA ARG A 364 3.65 -27.65 40.08
C ARG A 364 2.65 -26.49 40.03
N GLU A 365 2.42 -25.82 41.16
CA GLU A 365 1.53 -24.64 41.22
C GLU A 365 2.07 -23.49 40.36
N SER A 366 3.39 -23.29 40.31
CA SER A 366 4.03 -22.29 39.44
C SER A 366 3.96 -22.66 37.96
N THR A 367 4.14 -23.93 37.60
CA THR A 367 3.99 -24.43 36.21
C THR A 367 2.56 -24.21 35.74
N GLN A 368 1.56 -24.60 36.54
CA GLN A 368 0.14 -24.37 36.21
C GLN A 368 -0.20 -22.88 36.06
N ALA A 369 0.38 -22.01 36.90
CA ALA A 369 0.22 -20.56 36.77
C ALA A 369 0.92 -19.96 35.53
N VAL A 370 1.99 -20.59 35.02
CA VAL A 370 2.65 -20.22 33.76
C VAL A 370 1.86 -20.75 32.56
N GLU A 371 1.38 -21.99 32.61
CA GLU A 371 0.52 -22.61 31.58
C GLU A 371 -0.78 -21.81 31.39
N ALA A 372 -1.46 -21.42 32.47
CA ALA A 372 -2.66 -20.58 32.41
C ALA A 372 -2.38 -19.20 31.79
N LYS A 373 -1.23 -18.59 32.08
CA LYS A 373 -0.80 -17.33 31.44
C LYS A 373 -0.46 -17.52 29.96
N ALA A 374 0.16 -18.63 29.59
CA ALA A 374 0.45 -18.95 28.20
C ALA A 374 -0.84 -19.15 27.38
N GLN A 375 -1.84 -19.83 27.96
CA GLN A 375 -3.19 -19.96 27.38
C GLN A 375 -3.86 -18.59 27.21
N GLN A 376 -3.86 -17.73 28.25
CA GLN A 376 -4.39 -16.37 28.13
C GLN A 376 -3.70 -15.57 27.00
N LEU A 377 -2.37 -15.61 26.93
CA LEU A 377 -1.60 -14.91 25.89
C LEU A 377 -1.86 -15.46 24.49
N GLN A 378 -2.11 -16.77 24.36
CA GLN A 378 -2.55 -17.36 23.09
C GLN A 378 -3.93 -16.85 22.68
N GLU A 379 -4.92 -16.86 23.58
CA GLU A 379 -6.25 -16.31 23.27
C GLU A 379 -6.18 -14.81 22.91
N GLU A 380 -5.34 -14.03 23.60
CA GLU A 380 -5.08 -12.63 23.25
C GLU A 380 -4.44 -12.49 21.87
N GLY A 381 -3.51 -13.38 21.50
CA GLY A 381 -2.94 -13.45 20.16
C GLY A 381 -3.99 -13.76 19.08
N GLU A 382 -4.87 -14.73 19.34
CA GLU A 382 -5.97 -15.09 18.43
C GLU A 382 -6.98 -13.94 18.26
N ARG A 383 -7.30 -13.23 19.36
CA ARG A 383 -8.13 -12.01 19.35
C ARG A 383 -7.48 -10.88 18.56
N ARG A 384 -6.16 -10.65 18.72
CA ARG A 384 -5.41 -9.63 17.95
C ARG A 384 -5.38 -9.98 16.46
N ALA A 385 -5.06 -11.22 16.11
CA ALA A 385 -5.07 -11.68 14.71
C ALA A 385 -6.47 -11.60 14.06
N ALA A 386 -7.54 -11.72 14.84
CA ALA A 386 -8.91 -11.50 14.35
C ALA A 386 -9.20 -9.99 14.12
N ALA A 387 -8.72 -9.11 14.99
CA ALA A 387 -8.81 -7.66 14.80
C ALA A 387 -7.97 -7.17 13.60
N GLU A 388 -6.75 -7.70 13.42
CA GLU A 388 -5.89 -7.40 12.26
C GLU A 388 -6.58 -7.76 10.93
N ARG A 389 -7.26 -8.92 10.87
CA ARG A 389 -8.08 -9.30 9.70
C ARG A 389 -9.26 -8.35 9.45
N GLN A 390 -9.87 -7.78 10.50
CA GLN A 390 -10.91 -6.76 10.36
C GLN A 390 -10.33 -5.42 9.86
N VAL A 391 -9.14 -5.02 10.35
CA VAL A 391 -8.43 -3.83 9.86
C VAL A 391 -8.08 -3.97 8.38
N GLN A 392 -7.50 -5.10 7.96
CA GLN A 392 -7.20 -5.39 6.55
C GLN A 392 -8.47 -5.31 5.67
N GLN A 393 -9.59 -5.89 6.12
CA GLN A 393 -10.86 -5.82 5.40
C GLN A 393 -11.41 -4.37 5.29
N LEU A 394 -11.17 -3.52 6.29
CA LEU A 394 -11.53 -2.10 6.25
C LEU A 394 -10.58 -1.29 5.36
N GLU A 395 -9.28 -1.60 5.35
CA GLU A 395 -8.29 -1.00 4.44
C GLU A 395 -8.62 -1.31 2.98
N GLU A 396 -9.00 -2.55 2.66
CA GLU A 396 -9.50 -2.94 1.33
C GLU A 396 -10.76 -2.16 0.94
N GLN A 397 -11.71 -1.96 1.88
CA GLN A 397 -12.92 -1.15 1.63
C GLN A 397 -12.59 0.32 1.40
N VAL A 398 -11.65 0.90 2.15
CA VAL A 398 -11.18 2.27 1.96
C VAL A 398 -10.54 2.43 0.58
N GLN A 399 -9.64 1.53 0.18
CA GLN A 399 -9.02 1.56 -1.16
C GLN A 399 -10.06 1.43 -2.28
N GLN A 400 -11.10 0.59 -2.11
CA GLN A 400 -12.20 0.48 -3.07
C GLN A 400 -13.05 1.76 -3.15
N LEU A 401 -13.24 2.48 -2.03
CA LEU A 401 -13.95 3.76 -2.01
C LEU A 401 -13.09 4.90 -2.60
N GLU A 402 -11.79 4.93 -2.31
CA GLU A 402 -10.84 5.89 -2.91
C GLU A 402 -10.78 5.74 -4.43
N ALA A 403 -10.71 4.51 -4.94
CA ALA A 403 -10.76 4.23 -6.39
C ALA A 403 -12.08 4.69 -7.03
N GLN A 404 -13.22 4.53 -6.34
CA GLN A 404 -14.51 5.05 -6.79
C GLN A 404 -14.55 6.59 -6.78
N VAL A 405 -14.00 7.24 -5.76
CA VAL A 405 -13.88 8.70 -5.69
C VAL A 405 -13.01 9.23 -6.84
N GLN A 406 -11.85 8.62 -7.11
CA GLN A 406 -10.99 8.99 -8.24
C GLN A 406 -11.71 8.84 -9.59
N LEU A 407 -12.48 7.76 -9.80
CA LEU A 407 -13.30 7.56 -10.99
C LEU A 407 -14.41 8.62 -11.13
N LEU A 408 -15.03 9.03 -10.03
CA LEU A 408 -16.05 10.08 -10.01
C LEU A 408 -15.44 11.48 -10.25
N VAL A 409 -14.25 11.76 -9.72
CA VAL A 409 -13.50 12.99 -10.00
C VAL A 409 -13.16 13.07 -11.49
N GLY A 410 -12.57 12.03 -12.09
CA GLY A 410 -12.26 12.01 -13.52
C GLY A 410 -13.51 12.15 -14.42
N ARG A 411 -14.66 11.62 -13.99
CA ARG A 411 -15.96 11.86 -14.66
C ARG A 411 -16.43 13.31 -14.54
N LEU A 412 -16.26 13.93 -13.37
CA LEU A 412 -16.64 15.32 -13.12
C LEU A 412 -15.75 16.29 -13.91
N GLU A 413 -14.43 16.03 -13.96
CA GLU A 413 -13.48 16.76 -14.80
C GLU A 413 -13.83 16.64 -16.29
N GLY A 414 -14.14 15.43 -16.77
CA GLY A 414 -14.57 15.19 -18.15
C GLY A 414 -15.87 15.93 -18.50
N ALA A 415 -16.85 15.94 -17.59
CA ALA A 415 -18.08 16.74 -17.74
C ALA A 415 -17.79 18.25 -17.72
N GLY A 416 -16.89 18.71 -16.85
CA GLY A 416 -16.42 20.10 -16.82
C GLY A 416 -15.76 20.53 -18.13
N GLN A 417 -14.90 19.70 -18.71
CA GLN A 417 -14.29 19.94 -20.02
C GLN A 417 -15.35 20.02 -21.14
N GLN A 418 -16.37 19.16 -21.12
CA GLN A 418 -17.50 19.22 -22.06
C GLN A 418 -18.33 20.51 -21.91
N ILE A 419 -18.58 20.95 -20.67
CA ILE A 419 -19.29 22.21 -20.39
C ILE A 419 -18.46 23.42 -20.88
N CYS A 420 -17.15 23.43 -20.62
CA CYS A 420 -16.25 24.47 -21.12
C CYS A 420 -16.25 24.51 -22.66
N TRP A 421 -16.13 23.37 -23.33
CA TRP A 421 -16.20 23.29 -24.79
C TRP A 421 -17.54 23.81 -25.32
N ALA A 422 -18.67 23.34 -24.76
CA ALA A 422 -20.01 23.76 -25.15
C ALA A 422 -20.24 25.26 -24.94
N SER A 423 -19.69 25.86 -23.87
CA SER A 423 -19.69 27.32 -23.68
C SER A 423 -18.91 28.01 -24.79
N THR A 424 -17.71 27.54 -25.16
CA THR A 424 -16.94 28.17 -26.23
C THR A 424 -17.58 28.07 -27.61
N GLU A 425 -18.34 27.01 -27.91
CA GLU A 425 -19.14 26.95 -29.15
C GLU A 425 -20.38 27.87 -29.06
N LEU A 426 -21.08 27.90 -27.92
CA LEU A 426 -22.20 28.81 -27.68
C LEU A 426 -21.77 30.28 -27.82
N ASP A 427 -20.59 30.65 -27.33
CA ASP A 427 -20.05 32.01 -27.44
C ASP A 427 -19.62 32.36 -28.87
N LYS A 428 -19.18 31.37 -29.67
CA LYS A 428 -18.98 31.56 -31.13
C LYS A 428 -20.33 31.79 -31.83
N GLU A 429 -21.38 31.06 -31.47
CA GLU A 429 -22.72 31.28 -32.04
C GLU A 429 -23.31 32.63 -31.64
N LYS A 430 -23.15 33.09 -30.38
CA LYS A 430 -23.48 34.46 -29.98
C LYS A 430 -22.76 35.48 -30.87
N ALA A 431 -21.44 35.34 -31.04
CA ALA A 431 -20.65 36.24 -31.88
C ALA A 431 -21.06 36.22 -33.36
N ARG A 432 -21.51 35.07 -33.90
CA ARG A 432 -22.11 34.94 -35.23
C ARG A 432 -23.43 35.68 -35.33
N VAL A 433 -24.31 35.51 -34.34
CA VAL A 433 -25.60 36.22 -34.25
C VAL A 433 -25.38 37.74 -34.13
N ASP A 434 -24.49 38.21 -33.25
CA ASP A 434 -24.17 39.64 -33.10
C ASP A 434 -23.60 40.24 -34.40
N SER A 435 -22.86 39.46 -35.18
CA SER A 435 -22.36 39.86 -36.50
C SER A 435 -23.50 39.97 -37.53
N MET A 436 -24.41 38.99 -37.53
CA MET A 436 -25.60 38.98 -38.39
C MET A 436 -26.58 40.10 -38.05
N VAL A 437 -26.77 40.42 -36.76
CA VAL A 437 -27.57 41.56 -36.30
C VAL A 437 -26.97 42.87 -36.83
N ARG A 438 -25.66 43.12 -36.63
CA ARG A 438 -24.98 44.31 -37.16
C ARG A 438 -25.03 44.39 -38.69
N HIS A 439 -24.99 43.25 -39.39
CA HIS A 439 -25.19 43.21 -40.83
C HIS A 439 -26.63 43.62 -41.21
N GLN A 440 -27.64 43.10 -40.51
CA GLN A 440 -29.04 43.42 -40.72
C GLN A 440 -29.36 44.89 -40.39
N GLU A 441 -28.77 45.45 -39.34
CA GLU A 441 -28.83 46.89 -39.03
C GLU A 441 -28.23 47.74 -40.15
N SER A 442 -27.09 47.32 -40.72
CA SER A 442 -26.46 47.97 -41.86
C SER A 442 -27.32 47.88 -43.13
N LEU A 443 -27.95 46.74 -43.41
CA LEU A 443 -28.91 46.59 -44.51
C LEU A 443 -30.13 47.49 -44.32
N GLN A 444 -30.73 47.52 -43.12
CA GLN A 444 -31.84 48.42 -42.83
C GLN A 444 -31.43 49.90 -42.91
N ALA A 445 -30.22 50.27 -42.50
CA ALA A 445 -29.70 51.63 -42.66
C ALA A 445 -29.57 52.01 -44.14
N LYS A 446 -29.07 51.09 -44.98
CA LYS A 446 -29.03 51.27 -46.45
C LYS A 446 -30.44 51.37 -47.05
N GLN A 447 -31.39 50.53 -46.63
CA GLN A 447 -32.79 50.63 -47.07
C GLN A 447 -33.42 51.98 -46.70
N ARG A 448 -33.23 52.45 -45.47
CA ARG A 448 -33.69 53.79 -45.02
C ARG A 448 -33.01 54.93 -45.79
N ALA A 449 -31.76 54.76 -46.21
CA ALA A 449 -31.06 55.75 -47.03
C ALA A 449 -31.58 55.75 -48.48
N LEU A 450 -31.77 54.57 -49.09
CA LEU A 450 -32.34 54.42 -50.43
C LEU A 450 -33.78 54.94 -50.51
N LEU A 451 -34.61 54.69 -49.49
CA LEU A 451 -35.95 55.28 -49.41
C LEU A 451 -35.88 56.81 -49.39
N LYS A 452 -34.99 57.41 -48.56
CA LYS A 452 -34.78 58.87 -48.58
C LYS A 452 -34.25 59.43 -49.90
N GLN A 453 -33.55 58.62 -50.70
CA GLN A 453 -33.13 58.98 -52.06
C GLN A 453 -34.29 58.89 -53.05
N LEU A 454 -35.18 57.89 -52.90
CA LEU A 454 -36.44 57.81 -53.63
C LEU A 454 -37.32 59.02 -53.30
N ASP A 455 -37.55 59.31 -52.02
CA ASP A 455 -38.32 60.46 -51.54
C ASP A 455 -37.81 61.80 -52.16
N SER A 456 -36.49 61.97 -52.31
CA SER A 456 -35.92 63.14 -52.98
C SER A 456 -36.04 63.12 -54.50
N LEU A 457 -35.95 61.94 -55.15
CA LEU A 457 -36.14 61.82 -56.59
C LEU A 457 -37.60 62.00 -56.99
N ASP A 458 -38.55 61.55 -56.17
CA ASP A 458 -39.98 61.80 -56.33
C ASP A 458 -40.28 63.29 -56.13
N GLN A 459 -39.65 63.95 -55.13
CA GLN A 459 -39.75 65.40 -54.97
C GLN A 459 -39.14 66.17 -56.15
N GLU A 460 -37.95 65.79 -56.65
CA GLU A 460 -37.34 66.36 -57.85
C GLU A 460 -38.24 66.15 -59.09
N CYS A 461 -38.90 64.99 -59.22
CA CYS A 461 -39.84 64.72 -60.30
C CYS A 461 -41.11 65.58 -60.23
N GLU A 462 -41.65 65.85 -59.04
CA GLU A 462 -42.83 66.71 -58.89
C GLU A 462 -42.47 68.21 -58.99
N GLU A 463 -41.27 68.62 -58.58
CA GLU A 463 -40.74 69.97 -58.84
C GLU A 463 -40.50 70.20 -60.35
N LEU A 464 -39.98 69.18 -61.06
CA LEU A 464 -39.87 69.19 -62.53
C LEU A 464 -41.24 69.13 -63.23
N ARG A 465 -42.22 68.41 -62.68
CA ARG A 465 -43.61 68.40 -63.19
C ARG A 465 -44.25 69.77 -63.04
N GLY A 466 -44.19 70.38 -61.86
CA GLY A 466 -44.69 71.74 -61.65
C GLY A 466 -44.00 72.76 -62.56
N SER A 467 -42.69 72.63 -62.76
CA SER A 467 -41.93 73.45 -63.72
C SER A 467 -42.37 73.25 -65.18
N LEU A 468 -42.76 72.02 -65.55
CA LEU A 468 -43.33 71.71 -66.87
C LEU A 468 -44.73 72.29 -67.01
N ASP A 469 -45.61 72.09 -66.03
CA ASP A 469 -46.98 72.63 -66.02
C ASP A 469 -46.97 74.17 -66.10
N GLU A 470 -46.05 74.84 -65.39
CA GLU A 470 -45.82 76.28 -65.49
C GLU A 470 -45.31 76.69 -66.88
N ALA A 471 -44.39 75.93 -67.47
CA ALA A 471 -43.87 76.19 -68.82
C ALA A 471 -44.93 75.94 -69.92
N GLU A 472 -45.80 74.95 -69.75
CA GLU A 472 -46.94 74.68 -70.65
C GLU A 472 -48.01 75.77 -70.50
N ALA A 473 -48.31 76.23 -69.28
CA ALA A 473 -49.19 77.38 -69.06
C ALA A 473 -48.60 78.69 -69.64
N GLN A 474 -47.28 78.86 -69.64
CA GLN A 474 -46.61 79.97 -70.32
C GLN A 474 -46.70 79.84 -71.84
N ARG A 475 -46.47 78.64 -72.42
CA ARG A 475 -46.67 78.38 -73.85
C ARG A 475 -48.11 78.69 -74.28
N ALA A 476 -49.10 78.19 -73.55
CA ALA A 476 -50.52 78.41 -73.85
C ALA A 476 -50.87 79.90 -73.89
N ARG A 477 -50.38 80.72 -72.95
CA ARG A 477 -50.56 82.18 -72.97
C ARG A 477 -49.90 82.83 -74.19
N VAL A 478 -48.69 82.42 -74.55
CA VAL A 478 -48.00 82.93 -75.74
C VAL A 478 -48.70 82.49 -77.03
N GLU A 479 -49.26 81.28 -77.07
CA GLU A 479 -50.08 80.79 -78.18
C GLU A 479 -51.41 81.55 -78.28
N GLU A 480 -52.09 81.85 -77.18
CA GLU A 480 -53.27 82.74 -77.15
C GLU A 480 -52.93 84.17 -77.63
N GLN A 481 -51.78 84.72 -77.22
CA GLN A 481 -51.31 86.02 -77.72
C GLN A 481 -51.02 85.98 -79.22
N LEU A 482 -50.30 84.97 -79.71
CA LEU A 482 -50.02 84.78 -81.14
C LEU A 482 -51.30 84.51 -81.96
N GLN A 483 -52.30 83.85 -81.38
CA GLN A 483 -53.63 83.66 -81.98
C GLN A 483 -54.34 85.02 -82.12
N SER A 484 -54.33 85.83 -81.06
CA SER A 484 -54.92 87.19 -81.07
C SER A 484 -54.23 88.12 -82.06
N GLU A 485 -52.89 88.14 -82.11
CA GLU A 485 -52.12 88.91 -83.10
C GLU A 485 -52.39 88.43 -84.54
N ARG A 486 -52.54 87.12 -84.77
CA ARG A 486 -52.93 86.56 -86.07
C ARG A 486 -54.33 86.98 -86.48
N GLU A 487 -55.31 86.95 -85.58
CA GLU A 487 -56.68 87.39 -85.85
C GLU A 487 -56.73 88.89 -86.13
N GLN A 488 -56.03 89.70 -85.32
CA GLN A 488 -55.91 91.14 -85.50
C GLN A 488 -55.23 91.48 -86.83
N GLY A 489 -54.15 90.77 -87.19
CA GLY A 489 -53.48 90.86 -88.48
C GLY A 489 -54.37 90.44 -89.66
N GLN A 490 -55.15 89.37 -89.55
CA GLN A 490 -56.12 88.97 -90.57
C GLN A 490 -57.25 90.00 -90.77
N CYS A 491 -57.67 90.68 -89.71
CA CYS A 491 -58.63 91.78 -89.80
C CYS A 491 -58.03 93.00 -90.51
N GLN A 492 -56.79 93.40 -90.18
CA GLN A 492 -56.08 94.45 -90.91
C GLN A 492 -55.87 94.10 -92.39
N LEU A 493 -55.51 92.85 -92.70
CA LEU A 493 -55.24 92.40 -94.06
C LEU A 493 -56.53 92.32 -94.90
N ARG A 494 -57.68 91.95 -94.29
CA ARG A 494 -59.00 92.08 -94.91
C ARG A 494 -59.35 93.55 -95.20
N ALA A 495 -59.15 94.46 -94.25
CA ALA A 495 -59.39 95.89 -94.47
C ALA A 495 -58.50 96.47 -95.60
N GLN A 496 -57.23 96.03 -95.71
CA GLN A 496 -56.37 96.41 -96.83
C GLN A 496 -56.82 95.81 -98.17
N GLN A 497 -57.38 94.59 -98.20
CA GLN A 497 -57.96 94.02 -99.41
C GLN A 497 -59.22 94.78 -99.87
N GLU A 498 -60.09 95.18 -98.95
CA GLU A 498 -61.26 96.01 -99.26
C GLU A 498 -60.86 97.39 -99.80
N LEU A 499 -59.85 98.03 -99.20
CA LEU A 499 -59.28 99.30 -99.67
C LEU A 499 -58.59 99.17 -101.04
N LEU A 500 -57.86 98.08 -101.30
CA LEU A 500 -57.29 97.82 -102.63
C LEU A 500 -58.38 97.63 -103.68
N GLN A 501 -59.50 96.97 -103.34
CA GLN A 501 -60.63 96.87 -104.26
C GLN A 501 -61.34 98.21 -104.50
N SER A 502 -61.43 99.12 -103.53
CA SER A 502 -61.98 100.46 -103.80
C SER A 502 -61.05 101.28 -104.69
N LEU A 503 -59.76 101.31 -104.38
CA LEU A 503 -58.74 101.99 -105.20
C LEU A 503 -58.65 101.41 -106.62
N GLN A 504 -58.87 100.11 -106.80
CA GLN A 504 -58.87 99.48 -108.13
C GLN A 504 -60.13 99.84 -108.95
N ARG A 505 -61.29 100.05 -108.30
CA ARG A 505 -62.49 100.59 -108.96
C ARG A 505 -62.30 102.07 -109.34
N GLU A 506 -61.71 102.88 -108.46
CA GLU A 506 -61.36 104.28 -108.77
C GLU A 506 -60.36 104.36 -109.92
N LYS A 507 -59.31 103.52 -109.92
CA LYS A 507 -58.35 103.40 -111.02
C LYS A 507 -59.05 103.08 -112.35
N GLN A 508 -59.97 102.12 -112.36
CA GLN A 508 -60.74 101.78 -113.57
C GLN A 508 -61.60 102.96 -114.06
N GLY A 509 -62.24 103.70 -113.14
CA GLY A 509 -62.99 104.91 -113.49
C GLY A 509 -62.11 106.03 -114.05
N LEU A 510 -60.91 106.24 -113.49
CA LEU A 510 -59.93 107.20 -113.97
C LEU A 510 -59.32 106.79 -115.32
N GLU A 511 -59.06 105.50 -115.54
CA GLU A 511 -58.60 104.98 -116.83
C GLU A 511 -59.66 105.15 -117.93
N GLN A 512 -60.93 104.88 -117.61
CA GLN A 512 -62.07 105.13 -118.52
C GLN A 512 -62.21 106.62 -118.87
N ALA A 513 -62.20 107.51 -117.86
CA ALA A 513 -62.22 108.94 -118.09
C ALA A 513 -61.01 109.42 -118.91
N THR A 514 -59.84 108.79 -118.75
CA THR A 514 -58.63 109.09 -119.53
C THR A 514 -58.77 108.61 -120.99
N THR A 515 -59.45 107.50 -121.27
CA THR A 515 -59.73 107.09 -122.65
C THR A 515 -60.75 108.00 -123.33
N ASP A 516 -61.78 108.43 -122.61
CA ASP A 516 -62.82 109.32 -123.16
C ASP A 516 -62.26 110.73 -123.45
N LEU A 517 -61.36 111.23 -122.57
CA LEU A 517 -60.59 112.46 -122.81
C LEU A 517 -59.63 112.34 -124.00
N ARG A 518 -58.99 111.17 -124.20
CA ARG A 518 -58.13 110.95 -125.39
C ARG A 518 -58.93 110.95 -126.69
N LEU A 519 -60.14 110.38 -126.69
CA LEU A 519 -61.01 110.39 -127.86
C LEU A 519 -61.46 111.82 -128.21
N THR A 520 -61.88 112.61 -127.22
CA THR A 520 -62.26 114.02 -127.44
C THR A 520 -61.08 114.91 -127.86
N ILE A 521 -59.85 114.64 -127.37
CA ILE A 521 -58.64 115.31 -127.88
C ILE A 521 -58.42 115.01 -129.37
N LEU A 522 -58.54 113.75 -129.80
CA LEU A 522 -58.38 113.36 -131.21
C LEU A 522 -59.43 114.00 -132.13
N GLU A 523 -60.66 114.23 -131.64
CA GLU A 523 -61.68 114.95 -132.41
C GLU A 523 -61.39 116.45 -132.52
N LEU A 524 -60.94 117.09 -131.45
CA LEU A 524 -60.51 118.50 -131.47
C LEU A 524 -59.26 118.72 -132.34
N GLU A 525 -58.32 117.77 -132.35
CA GLU A 525 -57.15 117.80 -133.24
C GLU A 525 -57.57 117.74 -134.72
N ARG A 526 -58.60 116.95 -135.07
CA ARG A 526 -59.20 116.90 -136.41
C ARG A 526 -59.80 118.25 -136.81
N GLU A 527 -60.60 118.88 -135.95
CA GLU A 527 -61.19 120.21 -136.20
C GLU A 527 -60.11 121.30 -136.39
N VAL A 528 -59.03 121.25 -135.61
CA VAL A 528 -57.90 122.19 -135.73
C VAL A 528 -57.16 122.05 -137.06
N VAL A 529 -57.10 120.85 -137.65
CA VAL A 529 -56.53 120.64 -138.99
C VAL A 529 -57.43 121.23 -140.08
N GLU A 530 -58.75 121.00 -140.01
CA GLU A 530 -59.71 121.58 -140.97
C GLU A 530 -59.70 123.11 -140.95
N LEU A 531 -59.63 123.73 -139.77
CA LEU A 531 -59.55 125.18 -139.62
C LEU A 531 -58.25 125.77 -140.21
N LYS A 532 -57.11 125.10 -140.06
CA LYS A 532 -55.83 125.55 -140.63
C LYS A 532 -55.81 125.51 -142.15
N GLU A 533 -56.40 124.47 -142.76
CA GLU A 533 -56.48 124.38 -144.22
C GLU A 533 -57.45 125.45 -144.80
N ARG A 534 -58.51 125.78 -144.04
CA ARG A 534 -59.47 126.86 -144.35
C ARG A 534 -58.83 128.26 -144.25
N GLU A 535 -57.93 128.48 -143.30
CA GLU A 535 -57.10 129.70 -143.20
C GLU A 535 -56.11 129.80 -144.38
N ARG A 536 -55.38 128.72 -144.67
CA ARG A 536 -54.38 128.63 -145.75
C ARG A 536 -54.94 129.05 -147.11
N LEU A 537 -56.16 128.60 -147.45
CA LEU A 537 -56.82 128.96 -148.71
C LEU A 537 -57.20 130.44 -148.80
N LEU A 538 -57.54 131.10 -147.70
CA LEU A 538 -57.85 132.54 -147.68
C LEU A 538 -56.61 133.42 -147.79
N VAL A 539 -55.48 133.00 -147.18
CA VAL A 539 -54.22 133.76 -147.21
C VAL A 539 -53.55 133.71 -148.59
N ALA A 540 -53.63 132.57 -149.30
CA ALA A 540 -52.98 132.41 -150.61
C ALA A 540 -53.71 133.13 -151.78
N PHE A 541 -54.98 133.53 -151.60
CA PHE A 541 -55.83 134.10 -152.67
C PHE A 541 -56.53 135.42 -152.23
N PRO A 542 -55.76 136.51 -152.04
CA PRO A 542 -56.26 137.80 -151.55
C PRO A 542 -57.15 138.57 -152.56
N ASP A 543 -57.80 139.64 -152.10
CA ASP A 543 -58.74 140.44 -152.89
C ASP A 543 -58.03 141.44 -153.83
N LEU A 544 -58.51 141.52 -155.08
CA LEU A 544 -57.90 142.31 -156.16
C LEU A 544 -58.11 143.84 -156.07
N HIS A 545 -58.61 144.39 -154.96
CA HIS A 545 -58.90 145.83 -154.82
C HIS A 545 -58.71 146.38 -153.39
N ARG A 546 -57.54 146.98 -153.09
CA ARG A 546 -57.41 148.09 -152.10
C ARG A 546 -56.12 148.91 -152.30
N PRO A 547 -56.16 150.25 -152.19
CA PRO A 547 -54.98 151.12 -152.19
C PRO A 547 -54.38 151.36 -150.78
N THR A 548 -53.30 152.15 -150.77
CA THR A 548 -52.39 152.53 -149.66
C THR A 548 -53.04 153.32 -148.50
N GLU A 549 -52.24 153.54 -147.44
CA GLU A 549 -52.37 154.48 -146.29
C GLU A 549 -52.84 153.85 -144.96
N THR A 550 -52.34 154.23 -143.77
CA THR A 550 -51.32 155.25 -143.37
C THR A 550 -50.21 154.67 -142.47
N GLN A 551 -49.12 155.43 -142.28
CA GLN A 551 -47.96 155.07 -141.44
C GLN A 551 -48.08 155.58 -140.00
N ILE A 552 -47.82 154.72 -138.99
CA ILE A 552 -47.17 155.06 -137.70
C ILE A 552 -46.34 153.82 -137.30
N HIS A 553 -45.08 153.65 -137.72
CA HIS A 553 -43.83 154.27 -137.21
C HIS A 553 -43.56 154.06 -135.70
N GLY A 554 -42.49 153.30 -135.40
CA GLY A 554 -41.92 153.10 -134.06
C GLY A 554 -42.39 151.83 -133.33
N GLY A 555 -41.55 150.81 -133.10
CA GLY A 555 -40.20 150.55 -133.62
C GLY A 555 -39.34 149.71 -132.66
N ARG A 556 -38.47 148.86 -133.23
CA ARG A 556 -37.47 147.97 -132.56
C ARG A 556 -38.04 146.85 -131.67
N SER A 557 -37.48 145.63 -131.65
CA SER A 557 -36.36 145.06 -132.42
C SER A 557 -36.51 143.52 -132.54
N SER A 558 -35.92 142.96 -133.60
CA SER A 558 -35.27 141.63 -133.71
C SER A 558 -35.96 140.36 -133.15
N SER A 559 -36.01 139.24 -133.88
CA SER A 559 -35.56 138.94 -135.25
C SER A 559 -35.86 137.48 -135.61
N VAL A 560 -36.33 137.23 -136.85
CA VAL A 560 -35.93 136.09 -137.73
C VAL A 560 -36.26 134.66 -137.22
N GLU A 561 -36.90 133.76 -137.96
CA GLU A 561 -37.14 133.67 -139.41
C GLU A 561 -38.52 133.05 -139.75
N SER A 562 -38.99 133.20 -141.00
CA SER A 562 -40.16 132.48 -141.52
C SER A 562 -40.10 132.35 -143.05
N GLN A 563 -40.10 131.12 -143.54
CA GLN A 563 -40.31 130.72 -144.94
C GLN A 563 -41.08 129.39 -144.86
N ILE A 564 -42.34 129.23 -145.27
CA ILE A 564 -43.03 129.72 -146.49
C ILE A 564 -42.37 129.20 -147.77
N THR A 565 -42.49 127.89 -147.98
CA THR A 565 -42.57 127.29 -149.31
C THR A 565 -44.01 127.42 -149.83
N CYS A 566 -44.25 128.42 -150.68
CA CYS A 566 -45.45 128.48 -151.52
C CYS A 566 -45.03 128.51 -152.99
N PRO A 567 -44.71 127.34 -153.59
CA PRO A 567 -44.48 127.26 -155.02
C PRO A 567 -45.78 127.44 -155.80
N THR A 568 -45.69 128.19 -156.88
CA THR A 568 -46.41 127.93 -158.12
C THR A 568 -45.39 128.28 -159.20
N ASP A 569 -44.67 127.30 -159.74
CA ASP A 569 -45.11 126.39 -160.81
C ASP A 569 -45.45 127.12 -162.11
N SER A 570 -44.85 126.64 -163.19
CA SER A 570 -45.01 127.20 -164.53
C SER A 570 -46.33 126.77 -165.18
N GLY A 571 -47.41 127.44 -164.80
CA GLY A 571 -48.51 127.76 -165.71
C GLY A 571 -49.58 126.69 -165.98
N ASN A 572 -50.68 126.79 -165.25
CA ASN A 572 -52.02 126.72 -165.86
C ASN A 572 -52.93 127.75 -165.17
N VAL A 573 -53.78 128.45 -165.93
CA VAL A 573 -54.70 129.46 -165.37
C VAL A 573 -55.90 128.80 -164.71
N THR A 574 -56.33 127.62 -165.20
CA THR A 574 -57.54 126.91 -164.76
C THR A 574 -57.50 126.57 -163.26
N ASP A 575 -56.43 125.93 -162.79
CA ASP A 575 -56.26 125.51 -161.40
C ASP A 575 -56.19 126.71 -160.43
N HIS A 576 -55.61 127.82 -160.89
CA HIS A 576 -55.55 129.08 -160.14
C HIS A 576 -56.93 129.75 -160.07
N MET A 577 -57.72 129.69 -161.16
CA MET A 577 -59.12 130.12 -161.16
C MET A 577 -59.99 129.24 -160.26
N GLU A 578 -59.81 127.93 -160.25
CA GLU A 578 -60.59 127.03 -159.38
C GLU A 578 -60.31 127.29 -157.89
N ARG A 579 -59.05 127.54 -157.52
CA ARG A 579 -58.69 127.92 -156.14
C ARG A 579 -59.16 129.33 -155.78
N GLN A 580 -59.13 130.29 -156.71
CA GLN A 580 -59.74 131.61 -156.52
C GLN A 580 -61.26 131.51 -156.35
N VAL A 581 -61.93 130.60 -157.07
CA VAL A 581 -63.36 130.29 -156.90
C VAL A 581 -63.61 129.68 -155.53
N GLN A 582 -62.82 128.71 -155.07
CA GLN A 582 -62.94 128.14 -153.72
C GLN A 582 -62.73 129.20 -152.62
N ALA A 583 -61.76 130.10 -152.77
CA ALA A 583 -61.57 131.24 -151.87
C ALA A 583 -62.77 132.20 -151.89
N ASN A 584 -63.36 132.44 -153.06
CA ASN A 584 -64.57 133.25 -153.20
C ASN A 584 -65.82 132.56 -152.62
N ASP A 585 -65.96 131.23 -152.73
CA ASP A 585 -67.03 130.47 -152.09
C ASP A 585 -66.89 130.42 -150.55
N ILE A 586 -65.67 130.56 -150.03
CA ILE A 586 -65.44 130.79 -148.60
C ILE A 586 -65.86 132.22 -148.23
N ARG A 587 -65.46 133.25 -149.00
CA ARG A 587 -65.94 134.65 -148.81
C ARG A 587 -67.47 134.74 -148.86
N ILE A 588 -68.12 134.06 -149.81
CA ILE A 588 -69.59 134.02 -149.96
C ILE A 588 -70.25 133.40 -148.72
N ARG A 589 -69.72 132.28 -148.20
CA ARG A 589 -70.24 131.67 -146.96
C ARG A 589 -70.05 132.56 -145.74
N VAL A 590 -68.89 133.21 -145.58
CA VAL A 590 -68.66 134.17 -144.48
C VAL A 590 -69.58 135.39 -144.60
N LEU A 591 -69.83 135.90 -145.81
CA LEU A 591 -70.80 136.96 -146.06
C LEU A 591 -72.25 136.52 -145.82
N GLN A 592 -72.59 135.25 -146.05
CA GLN A 592 -73.90 134.68 -145.71
C GLN A 592 -74.07 134.53 -144.19
N GLU A 593 -73.03 134.06 -143.48
CA GLU A 593 -73.01 133.98 -142.01
C GLU A 593 -73.14 135.36 -141.37
N GLU A 594 -72.36 136.37 -141.79
CA GLU A 594 -72.47 137.72 -141.25
C GLU A 594 -73.79 138.41 -141.64
N ASN A 595 -74.35 138.18 -142.83
CA ASN A 595 -75.71 138.65 -143.14
C ASN A 595 -76.76 137.99 -142.23
N GLY A 596 -76.67 136.68 -141.95
CA GLY A 596 -77.54 135.99 -141.00
C GLY A 596 -77.37 136.51 -139.56
N ARG A 597 -76.13 136.83 -139.17
CA ARG A 597 -75.78 137.42 -137.87
C ARG A 597 -76.33 138.84 -137.72
N LEU A 598 -76.22 139.67 -138.76
CA LEU A 598 -76.81 141.00 -138.86
C LEU A 598 -78.35 140.93 -138.82
N GLN A 599 -78.97 140.00 -139.53
CA GLN A 599 -80.42 139.77 -139.44
C GLN A 599 -80.85 139.35 -138.03
N SER A 600 -80.10 138.46 -137.36
CA SER A 600 -80.36 138.06 -135.97
C SER A 600 -80.20 139.22 -134.98
N MET A 601 -79.20 140.08 -135.18
CA MET A 601 -79.02 141.31 -134.39
C MET A 601 -80.13 142.33 -134.67
N LEU A 602 -80.56 142.52 -135.92
CA LEU A 602 -81.68 143.40 -136.27
C LEU A 602 -83.00 142.93 -135.65
N SER A 603 -83.25 141.62 -135.58
CA SER A 603 -84.38 141.06 -134.82
C SER A 603 -84.30 141.41 -133.34
N LYS A 604 -83.15 141.15 -132.69
CA LYS A 604 -82.96 141.47 -131.26
C LYS A 604 -83.03 142.97 -130.95
N ILE A 605 -82.53 143.83 -131.84
CA ILE A 605 -82.65 145.29 -131.72
C ILE A 605 -84.12 145.71 -131.86
N ARG A 606 -84.90 145.09 -132.74
CA ARG A 606 -86.35 145.34 -132.86
C ARG A 606 -87.13 144.86 -131.63
N GLU A 607 -86.80 143.70 -131.07
CA GLU A 607 -87.39 143.22 -129.80
C GLU A 607 -87.11 144.20 -128.64
N VAL A 608 -85.85 144.61 -128.47
CA VAL A 608 -85.47 145.58 -127.42
C VAL A 608 -86.11 146.96 -127.64
N ALA A 609 -86.24 147.41 -128.89
CA ALA A 609 -86.88 148.70 -129.20
C ALA A 609 -88.40 148.70 -128.99
N GLN A 610 -89.09 147.57 -129.20
CA GLN A 610 -90.55 147.48 -129.05
C GLN A 610 -91.02 147.36 -127.59
N GLN A 611 -90.15 146.96 -126.65
CA GLN A 611 -90.53 146.75 -125.24
C GLN A 611 -90.45 148.01 -124.36
N GLY A 612 -90.22 149.19 -124.94
CA GLY A 612 -90.70 150.46 -124.38
C GLY A 612 -90.15 150.90 -123.00
N GLY A 613 -88.94 150.48 -122.62
CA GLY A 613 -88.32 150.81 -121.33
C GLY A 613 -86.93 151.43 -121.44
N LEU A 614 -86.60 152.52 -120.75
CA LEU A 614 -87.39 153.34 -119.81
C LEU A 614 -86.92 154.82 -119.79
N LYS A 615 -87.52 155.60 -118.88
CA LYS A 615 -87.28 157.03 -118.56
C LYS A 615 -85.83 157.34 -118.12
N LEU A 616 -85.56 158.65 -117.94
CA LEU A 616 -84.24 159.28 -117.74
C LEU A 616 -83.31 158.66 -116.67
N ILE A 617 -82.02 158.94 -116.87
CA ILE A 617 -80.84 158.27 -116.30
C ILE A 617 -80.30 158.98 -115.03
N PRO A 618 -80.01 158.23 -113.95
CA PRO A 618 -79.11 158.64 -112.86
C PRO A 618 -77.65 158.11 -113.02
N GLN A 619 -76.75 158.65 -112.21
CA GLN A 619 -75.35 158.22 -112.01
C GLN A 619 -75.26 156.79 -111.39
N ASP A 620 -74.21 155.98 -111.58
CA ASP A 620 -72.99 156.13 -112.41
C ASP A 620 -72.43 154.74 -112.82
N ARG A 621 -71.86 154.64 -114.04
CA ARG A 621 -70.87 153.67 -114.62
C ARG A 621 -70.93 152.17 -114.21
N LEU A 622 -71.22 151.23 -115.13
CA LEU A 622 -70.34 150.67 -116.20
C LEU A 622 -68.97 150.12 -115.73
N TRP A 623 -68.77 148.79 -115.82
CA TRP A 623 -67.63 148.07 -116.46
C TRP A 623 -67.72 146.52 -116.27
N SER A 624 -67.54 145.76 -117.37
CA SER A 624 -66.92 144.40 -117.41
C SER A 624 -67.74 143.14 -116.89
N PRO A 625 -67.28 141.86 -116.98
CA PRO A 625 -67.76 140.95 -118.06
C PRO A 625 -67.91 139.41 -117.77
N SER A 626 -68.44 138.66 -118.77
CA SER A 626 -68.29 137.18 -118.99
C SER A 626 -68.90 136.18 -117.95
N SER A 627 -69.21 134.92 -118.27
CA SER A 627 -69.24 134.13 -119.53
C SER A 627 -70.36 133.04 -119.46
N LYS A 628 -70.63 132.26 -120.54
CA LYS A 628 -71.81 131.34 -120.60
C LYS A 628 -71.66 130.13 -121.56
N GLY A 629 -72.08 128.94 -121.11
CA GLY A 629 -72.39 127.71 -121.89
C GLY A 629 -73.08 126.69 -120.95
N THR A 630 -74.28 126.13 -121.19
CA THR A 630 -74.80 125.25 -122.28
C THR A 630 -74.24 123.82 -122.17
N GLN A 631 -74.93 122.72 -121.81
CA GLN A 631 -76.33 122.17 -121.87
C GLN A 631 -76.66 121.21 -123.03
N GLY A 632 -77.21 120.03 -122.68
CA GLY A 632 -77.82 118.99 -123.54
C GLY A 632 -77.12 117.61 -123.47
N ALA A 633 -77.79 116.44 -123.49
CA ALA A 633 -79.22 116.13 -123.39
C ALA A 633 -79.49 114.65 -122.95
N THR A 634 -80.72 114.36 -122.49
CA THR A 634 -81.32 113.03 -122.13
C THR A 634 -82.02 112.36 -123.36
N PRO A 635 -82.73 111.19 -123.34
CA PRO A 635 -83.24 110.28 -122.24
C PRO A 635 -82.98 108.75 -122.58
N PRO A 636 -83.79 107.69 -122.23
CA PRO A 636 -84.94 107.50 -121.31
C PRO A 636 -84.98 106.20 -120.42
N VAL A 637 -85.90 106.16 -119.42
CA VAL A 637 -86.85 105.06 -118.99
C VAL A 637 -86.35 103.59 -118.84
N GLN A 638 -86.65 102.76 -117.82
CA GLN A 638 -87.68 102.70 -116.73
C GLN A 638 -87.01 102.31 -115.36
N ALA A 639 -87.47 101.53 -114.36
CA ALA A 639 -88.61 100.61 -114.09
C ALA A 639 -89.16 100.74 -112.62
N GLN A 640 -89.69 99.66 -112.00
CA GLN A 640 -90.39 99.66 -110.69
C GLN A 640 -90.25 98.33 -109.90
N SER A 641 -90.46 98.34 -108.55
CA SER A 641 -91.39 97.46 -107.78
C SER A 641 -91.14 97.47 -106.24
N THR A 642 -92.07 96.93 -105.44
CA THR A 642 -92.11 97.05 -103.95
C THR A 642 -92.86 95.91 -103.21
N SER A 643 -92.42 95.54 -101.98
CA SER A 643 -93.18 94.83 -100.90
C SER A 643 -93.58 93.34 -101.11
N PRO A 644 -94.22 92.61 -100.16
CA PRO A 644 -93.90 92.32 -98.72
C PRO A 644 -94.03 90.80 -98.31
N GLY A 645 -93.74 90.36 -97.06
CA GLY A 645 -94.15 89.00 -96.56
C GLY A 645 -93.63 88.49 -95.17
N PRO A 646 -94.23 87.42 -94.52
CA PRO A 646 -94.02 87.11 -93.07
C PRO A 646 -93.97 85.61 -92.57
N LEU A 647 -93.85 85.42 -91.23
CA LEU A 647 -94.31 84.28 -90.33
C LEU A 647 -93.55 82.92 -90.12
N GLY A 648 -93.34 82.56 -88.83
CA GLY A 648 -93.36 81.18 -88.23
C GLY A 648 -92.10 80.26 -88.31
N ARG A 649 -91.95 79.09 -87.63
CA ARG A 649 -92.46 78.46 -86.37
C ARG A 649 -91.72 77.10 -86.13
N GLN A 650 -91.68 76.52 -84.89
CA GLN A 650 -91.40 75.08 -84.53
C GLN A 650 -89.91 74.57 -84.51
N HIS A 651 -89.45 73.53 -83.75
CA HIS A 651 -89.79 72.94 -82.42
C HIS A 651 -88.78 71.83 -81.92
N LEU A 652 -88.39 71.84 -80.63
CA LEU A 652 -88.05 70.67 -79.73
C LEU A 652 -86.75 69.78 -79.94
N PRO A 653 -86.34 68.85 -79.01
CA PRO A 653 -84.94 68.79 -78.50
C PRO A 653 -84.35 67.35 -78.20
N SER A 654 -83.47 67.23 -77.17
CA SER A 654 -82.85 66.02 -76.53
C SER A 654 -81.52 65.48 -77.12
N SER A 655 -80.55 64.92 -76.35
CA SER A 655 -80.38 64.77 -74.87
C SER A 655 -78.98 64.22 -74.44
N ARG A 656 -78.48 64.61 -73.24
CA ARG A 656 -77.43 63.96 -72.36
C ARG A 656 -76.02 63.65 -72.99
N THR A 657 -74.87 63.58 -72.30
CA THR A 657 -74.47 63.44 -70.86
C THR A 657 -73.03 63.99 -70.65
N GLY A 658 -72.61 64.44 -69.45
CA GLY A 658 -71.16 64.64 -69.13
C GLY A 658 -70.83 65.40 -67.82
N ARG A 659 -69.85 64.91 -67.05
CA ARG A 659 -69.30 65.40 -65.74
C ARG A 659 -67.89 65.98 -65.94
N THR A 660 -67.20 66.74 -65.07
CA THR A 660 -67.46 67.57 -63.85
C THR A 660 -66.16 68.42 -63.58
N LEU A 661 -66.22 69.42 -62.69
CA LEU A 661 -65.17 70.44 -62.38
C LEU A 661 -63.90 69.96 -61.62
N LEU A 662 -62.91 70.87 -61.60
CA LEU A 662 -61.59 70.86 -60.92
C LEU A 662 -61.67 71.32 -59.44
N GLY A 663 -60.59 71.16 -58.66
CA GLY A 663 -60.49 71.57 -57.24
C GLY A 663 -59.06 71.94 -56.77
N GLN A 664 -58.97 72.72 -55.70
CA GLN A 664 -57.80 73.43 -55.10
C GLN A 664 -57.43 72.86 -53.69
N PRO A 665 -56.46 73.39 -52.89
CA PRO A 665 -55.10 73.94 -53.16
C PRO A 665 -54.00 73.65 -52.05
N CYS A 666 -52.83 74.32 -52.14
CA CYS A 666 -52.00 74.93 -51.05
C CYS A 666 -50.80 74.24 -50.31
N THR A 667 -49.58 74.71 -50.67
CA THR A 667 -48.50 75.33 -49.83
C THR A 667 -47.51 74.57 -48.90
N SER A 668 -46.21 74.76 -49.21
CA SER A 668 -45.07 75.16 -48.31
C SER A 668 -44.09 74.11 -47.70
N PRO A 669 -42.81 74.46 -47.38
CA PRO A 669 -41.64 73.55 -47.56
C PRO A 669 -40.67 73.32 -46.34
N PRO A 670 -39.63 72.45 -46.47
CA PRO A 670 -38.51 72.36 -45.50
C PRO A 670 -37.07 72.08 -46.05
N ARG A 671 -36.01 72.43 -45.29
CA ARG A 671 -34.71 71.69 -45.05
C ARG A 671 -33.74 72.55 -44.18
N GLN A 672 -33.15 72.06 -43.08
CA GLN A 672 -31.88 71.27 -42.90
C GLN A 672 -30.58 72.08 -43.12
N SER A 673 -29.42 71.85 -42.45
CA SER A 673 -28.99 70.80 -41.49
C SER A 673 -27.81 71.28 -40.59
N CYS A 674 -27.40 70.47 -39.59
CA CYS A 674 -26.39 70.78 -38.56
C CYS A 674 -24.97 70.26 -38.85
N ALA A 675 -23.98 70.68 -38.05
CA ALA A 675 -22.63 70.10 -37.94
C ALA A 675 -22.26 69.76 -36.47
N SER A 676 -21.40 68.76 -36.27
CA SER A 676 -20.91 68.25 -34.97
C SER A 676 -19.81 69.16 -34.36
N PRO A 677 -19.45 69.09 -33.05
CA PRO A 677 -18.58 68.00 -32.53
C PRO A 677 -18.67 67.71 -31.00
N SER A 678 -17.71 66.93 -30.48
CA SER A 678 -16.97 67.12 -29.18
C SER A 678 -17.06 66.04 -28.06
N ARG A 679 -16.06 66.15 -27.15
CA ARG A 679 -15.99 65.77 -25.71
C ARG A 679 -15.27 64.51 -25.19
N GLN A 680 -14.14 64.79 -24.53
CA GLN A 680 -13.67 64.29 -23.21
C GLN A 680 -14.47 65.01 -22.06
N PRO A 681 -14.22 64.85 -20.73
CA PRO A 681 -13.37 63.90 -19.96
C PRO A 681 -14.03 63.36 -18.63
N CYS A 682 -13.23 62.68 -17.78
CA CYS A 682 -13.37 62.57 -16.29
C CYS A 682 -14.55 61.76 -15.69
N SER A 683 -14.55 61.31 -14.42
CA SER A 683 -13.64 61.53 -13.25
C SER A 683 -13.58 60.34 -12.26
N GLN A 684 -12.54 60.33 -11.41
CA GLN A 684 -12.35 59.56 -10.15
C GLN A 684 -13.40 59.90 -9.06
N PRO A 685 -13.63 59.08 -7.99
CA PRO A 685 -12.68 58.83 -6.87
C PRO A 685 -12.74 57.41 -6.22
N SER A 686 -12.09 57.05 -5.08
CA SER A 686 -10.72 57.26 -4.52
C SER A 686 -10.60 56.47 -3.17
N LYS A 687 -9.36 56.32 -2.63
CA LYS A 687 -8.97 55.76 -1.28
C LYS A 687 -8.94 54.21 -1.18
N SER A 688 -7.85 53.46 -0.90
CA SER A 688 -6.69 53.51 0.07
C SER A 688 -6.97 52.67 1.35
N LEU A 689 -6.03 51.98 2.04
CA LEU A 689 -4.55 51.99 2.17
C LEU A 689 -3.93 50.58 1.90
N LEU A 690 -2.64 50.39 1.51
CA LEU A 690 -1.41 50.18 2.33
C LEU A 690 -1.48 48.96 3.29
N GLU A 691 -0.44 48.12 3.54
CA GLU A 691 0.98 48.00 3.13
C GLU A 691 1.46 46.55 3.46
N GLY A 692 2.52 45.91 2.94
CA GLY A 692 3.51 46.24 1.89
C GLY A 692 4.49 45.07 1.64
N VAL A 693 5.64 45.35 0.99
CA VAL A 693 7.02 44.88 1.34
C VAL A 693 7.30 43.34 1.38
N THR A 694 8.25 42.73 0.63
CA THR A 694 9.34 43.22 -0.25
C THR A 694 9.79 42.15 -1.29
N HIS A 695 10.21 42.61 -2.48
CA HIS A 695 11.38 42.26 -3.33
C HIS A 695 12.10 40.87 -3.23
N LEU A 696 12.62 40.21 -4.29
CA LEU A 696 13.25 40.59 -5.60
C LEU A 696 14.75 40.99 -5.45
N ASP A 697 15.76 40.47 -6.17
CA ASP A 697 15.77 39.63 -7.41
C ASP A 697 16.92 38.59 -7.50
N THR A 698 16.75 37.69 -8.48
CA THR A 698 17.64 36.82 -9.27
C THR A 698 19.10 37.26 -9.53
N CYS A 699 20.07 36.32 -9.40
CA CYS A 699 21.39 36.25 -10.10
C CYS A 699 22.22 35.02 -9.60
N THR A 700 23.13 34.32 -10.31
CA THR A 700 23.59 34.32 -11.72
C THR A 700 24.36 33.01 -12.09
N GLN A 701 24.73 32.86 -13.37
CA GLN A 701 25.91 32.12 -13.90
C GLN A 701 25.92 30.56 -13.98
N ASN A 702 25.56 30.09 -15.19
CA ASN A 702 26.16 28.97 -15.95
C ASN A 702 27.66 29.28 -16.31
N PRO A 703 28.45 28.43 -17.03
CA PRO A 703 28.22 27.04 -17.53
C PRO A 703 29.44 26.07 -17.37
N ILE A 704 29.41 24.86 -18.00
CA ILE A 704 30.43 24.30 -18.96
C ILE A 704 30.49 22.73 -19.03
N LYS A 705 30.15 22.15 -20.22
CA LYS A 705 30.64 20.89 -20.88
C LYS A 705 30.52 19.52 -20.12
N VAL A 706 30.51 18.31 -20.72
CA VAL A 706 30.33 17.72 -22.08
C VAL A 706 29.94 16.22 -21.86
N LEU A 707 28.80 15.69 -22.35
CA LEU A 707 28.50 15.05 -23.66
C LEU A 707 29.00 13.58 -23.85
N VAL A 708 28.22 12.77 -24.62
CA VAL A 708 28.42 11.34 -25.04
C VAL A 708 28.07 10.29 -23.96
N ARG A 709 27.14 9.31 -24.07
CA ARG A 709 26.51 8.44 -25.12
C ARG A 709 27.20 7.09 -25.45
N LEU A 710 26.62 5.99 -24.92
CA LEU A 710 26.68 4.59 -25.42
C LEU A 710 28.09 3.92 -25.38
N ARG A 711 28.27 2.58 -25.30
CA ARG A 711 27.46 1.46 -25.81
C ARG A 711 27.91 0.09 -25.21
N LYS A 712 27.00 -0.90 -25.19
CA LYS A 712 27.23 -2.39 -25.17
C LYS A 712 27.89 -3.08 -23.95
N ARG A 713 27.07 -3.93 -23.29
CA ARG A 713 27.28 -5.36 -22.95
C ARG A 713 28.69 -5.87 -22.55
N LEU A 714 28.80 -6.46 -21.35
CA LEU A 714 28.89 -7.92 -21.14
C LEU A 714 28.80 -8.25 -19.63
N SER A 715 28.04 -9.30 -19.29
CA SER A 715 28.09 -9.98 -17.97
C SER A 715 29.10 -11.16 -18.10
N PRO A 716 29.78 -11.63 -17.03
CA PRO A 716 29.12 -12.18 -15.84
C PRO A 716 29.81 -11.95 -14.46
N GLY A 717 29.05 -12.18 -13.37
CA GLY A 717 29.61 -12.74 -12.13
C GLY A 717 29.62 -11.88 -10.85
N ARG A 718 28.87 -12.37 -9.84
CA ARG A 718 29.23 -12.50 -8.40
C ARG A 718 29.55 -11.25 -7.55
N GLY A 719 28.96 -11.17 -6.35
CA GLY A 719 29.26 -10.18 -5.29
C GLY A 719 28.29 -8.99 -5.32
N GLN A 720 27.23 -8.90 -4.51
CA GLN A 720 27.10 -8.90 -3.03
C GLN A 720 27.40 -7.52 -2.40
N ALA A 721 26.32 -6.79 -2.12
CA ALA A 721 26.21 -5.60 -1.26
C ALA A 721 24.71 -5.50 -0.85
N SER A 722 24.29 -5.04 0.33
CA SER A 722 24.96 -4.39 1.48
C SER A 722 24.46 -5.06 2.80
N SER A 723 24.84 -4.70 4.04
CA SER A 723 25.50 -3.50 4.57
C SER A 723 26.29 -3.76 5.88
N ALA A 724 27.05 -2.75 6.33
CA ALA A 724 27.72 -2.64 7.64
C ALA A 724 26.71 -2.60 8.82
N HIS A 725 27.02 -2.59 10.14
CA HIS A 725 28.11 -2.18 11.05
C HIS A 725 29.45 -2.93 11.26
N GLN A 726 30.54 -2.23 11.59
CA GLN A 726 31.64 -2.68 12.48
C GLN A 726 31.47 -2.01 13.87
N PRO A 727 32.02 -2.54 14.99
CA PRO A 727 33.41 -2.24 15.40
C PRO A 727 34.18 -3.52 15.82
N GLN A 728 35.43 -3.75 15.42
CA GLN A 728 36.68 -3.04 15.79
C GLN A 728 37.16 -3.37 17.22
N GLU A 729 37.84 -4.51 17.35
CA GLU A 729 38.90 -4.71 18.34
C GLU A 729 40.27 -4.33 17.75
N ARG A 730 41.22 -3.95 18.62
CA ARG A 730 42.67 -4.16 18.40
C ARG A 730 43.39 -4.39 19.74
N PRO A 731 44.53 -5.11 19.75
CA PRO A 731 44.93 -5.89 20.91
C PRO A 731 46.09 -5.32 21.73
N MET A 732 46.17 -5.77 22.99
CA MET A 732 47.37 -6.25 23.70
C MET A 732 46.94 -7.38 24.64
#